data_AF-H9UC42-F1
#
_entry.id   AF-H9UC42-F1
#
_cell.length_a   1.000
_cell.length_b   1.000
_cell.length_c   1.000
_cell.angle_alpha   90.00
_cell.angle_beta   90.00
_cell.angle_gamma   90.00
#
_symmetry.space_group_name_H-M   'P 1'
#
loop_
_entity.id
_entity.type
_entity.pdbx_description
1 polymer ?
#
loop_
_entity_poly.entity_id
_entity_poly.type
_entity_poly.pdbx_seq_one_letter_code
_entity_poly.pdbx_strand_id
1 'polypeptide(L)'
;MEPLTRQKFSELLSQRVMFLDGAYGTELFKRGYIKNREPIELLNITNAKAVLSLQSDYVCAGVDFLLTNTFSANRHKLMKLGYDEYFKEINQSAVKIAKEATKVANKQVFVLGDISSVGEMIEPLGELKSKYVYNIFKEQVEVLVDVGVDGIIIETMSDIKEAKLAYLAARDVAPEIPVLVSMTFEENGVTVTGTSLEVYVALFNDLDVDAIGINCTLTPEKMVPLVKKLVALSKKPVFVEPNAGKPTLSADGKLTYKTTPEEFTIYIEDYVELGANIVGGCCGTGPEHIKYMVQHIGLKRPKARKVEELNVVTSRVHMFNVAPFLVVGERINASARKKLHNEIREFNFENVLKLAKSQEQEGAQVIDVNFGIESVLSEEHFSKAIVELDKIVSIPISFDIQYNEFLESALMEYPGRPLINSSKATKEELDKKIRLLKRYGGLLIVLAMGKEIPKTAEERYTLGKMAVEYLESQGIDRSRIFVDPLVLPIGANQDYNVTLETIKKLSSDGIKTMIGLSNFSFGMPNRDELNASFLALAMHSGLSGAILNTSEDATMKILRGMIRILGKESARISEEVKSSELVHLLLRGNLNDAEKHVLSFLDTLTPIEIIQTILAKAMEEIGNLYAENKIYLPHLILAAETSKPIFNKLLSMVAEKDSARLGRILLATVEGDIHDIGKKIVATVLESAGFEVIDIGKDVPASVILEKVKELKPDIVGLSAMMTTTVIQVGHVVKTLRDNGIEIPVIAGGASMNGELAKRFGSYYAKDAQEAVKLCKQILTNNQ
;
A
#
# COMPACT_ATOMS: atom_id res chain seq x y z
N MET A 1 19.81 -32.36 8.13
CA MET A 1 20.23 -30.96 7.91
C MET A 1 19.64 -30.12 9.03
N GLU A 2 20.37 -29.14 9.54
CA GLU A 2 19.86 -28.26 10.61
C GLU A 2 18.74 -27.36 10.09
N PRO A 3 17.68 -27.11 10.89
CA PRO A 3 16.58 -26.23 10.51
C PRO A 3 17.05 -24.77 10.40
N LEU A 4 16.44 -24.01 9.49
CA LEU A 4 16.70 -22.58 9.37
C LEU A 4 15.92 -21.81 10.43
N THR A 5 16.51 -21.63 11.60
CA THR A 5 15.96 -20.72 12.62
C THR A 5 16.19 -19.26 12.20
N ARG A 6 15.41 -18.35 12.77
CA ARG A 6 15.61 -16.89 12.57
C ARG A 6 17.01 -16.42 12.96
N GLN A 7 17.55 -16.95 14.06
CA GLN A 7 18.93 -16.67 14.46
C GLN A 7 19.92 -17.16 13.39
N LYS A 8 19.75 -18.39 12.90
CA LYS A 8 20.62 -18.95 11.86
C LYS A 8 20.54 -18.14 10.56
N PHE A 9 19.34 -17.73 10.18
CA PHE A 9 19.13 -16.86 9.02
C PHE A 9 19.90 -15.54 9.16
N SER A 10 19.77 -14.86 10.31
CA SER A 10 20.52 -13.64 10.59
C SER A 10 22.04 -13.86 10.54
N GLU A 11 22.53 -14.95 11.12
CA GLU A 11 23.95 -15.32 11.08
C GLU A 11 24.45 -15.51 9.65
N LEU A 12 23.71 -16.25 8.80
CA LEU A 12 24.07 -16.46 7.39
C LEU A 12 24.17 -15.13 6.63
N LEU A 13 23.17 -14.25 6.81
CA LEU A 13 23.14 -12.92 6.17
C LEU A 13 24.23 -11.98 6.67
N SER A 14 24.81 -12.21 7.84
CA SER A 14 25.96 -11.44 8.33
C SER A 14 27.29 -11.89 7.72
N GLN A 15 27.36 -13.14 7.27
CA GLN A 15 28.59 -13.77 6.81
C GLN A 15 28.87 -13.57 5.33
N ARG A 16 27.82 -13.59 4.49
CA ARG A 16 27.91 -13.38 3.04
C ARG A 16 26.57 -13.00 2.44
N VAL A 17 26.60 -12.47 1.21
CA VAL A 17 25.42 -12.32 0.36
C VAL A 17 24.90 -13.72 0.01
N MET A 18 23.58 -13.86 0.08
CA MET A 18 22.87 -15.10 -0.24
C MET A 18 22.11 -14.95 -1.57
N PHE A 19 21.88 -16.07 -2.25
CA PHE A 19 21.26 -16.06 -3.57
C PHE A 19 19.87 -16.71 -3.56
N LEU A 20 18.89 -16.01 -4.08
CA LEU A 20 17.58 -16.54 -4.47
C LEU A 20 17.64 -17.10 -5.90
N ASP A 21 16.60 -17.85 -6.29
CA ASP A 21 16.44 -18.37 -7.64
C ASP A 21 15.90 -17.31 -8.62
N GLY A 22 15.47 -17.77 -9.80
CA GLY A 22 14.94 -16.94 -10.87
C GLY A 22 13.46 -17.23 -11.14
N ALA A 23 12.95 -16.76 -12.28
CA ALA A 23 11.54 -16.95 -12.62
C ALA A 23 11.15 -18.42 -12.84
N TYR A 24 9.98 -18.80 -12.34
CA TYR A 24 9.35 -20.08 -12.63
C TYR A 24 8.50 -20.01 -13.89
N GLY A 25 7.58 -19.04 -13.94
CA GLY A 25 6.59 -19.00 -15.01
C GLY A 25 7.18 -18.78 -16.40
N THR A 26 8.14 -17.86 -16.54
CA THR A 26 8.75 -17.56 -17.84
C THR A 26 9.67 -18.69 -18.31
N GLU A 27 10.35 -19.40 -17.41
CA GLU A 27 11.21 -20.54 -17.74
C GLU A 27 10.40 -21.80 -18.08
N LEU A 28 9.33 -22.10 -17.34
CA LEU A 28 8.43 -23.21 -17.68
C LEU A 28 7.71 -22.97 -19.01
N PHE A 29 7.40 -21.71 -19.34
CA PHE A 29 6.89 -21.33 -20.65
C PHE A 29 7.94 -21.57 -21.75
N LYS A 30 9.16 -21.06 -21.57
CA LYS A 30 10.27 -21.23 -22.52
C LYS A 30 10.63 -22.69 -22.79
N ARG A 31 10.48 -23.55 -21.78
CA ARG A 31 10.69 -25.00 -21.88
C ARG A 31 9.50 -25.76 -22.50
N GLY A 32 8.41 -25.07 -22.84
CA GLY A 32 7.25 -25.63 -23.52
C GLY A 32 6.33 -26.49 -22.64
N TYR A 33 6.43 -26.34 -21.31
CA TYR A 33 5.58 -27.05 -20.36
C TYR A 33 4.23 -26.35 -20.15
N ILE A 34 4.20 -25.03 -20.34
CA ILE A 34 2.96 -24.26 -20.31
C ILE A 34 2.39 -24.25 -21.73
N LYS A 35 1.31 -25.01 -21.93
CA LYS A 35 0.62 -25.12 -23.23
C LYS A 35 -0.78 -24.51 -23.21
N ASN A 36 -1.42 -24.54 -22.05
CA ASN A 36 -2.79 -24.08 -21.79
C ASN A 36 -2.80 -23.01 -20.68
N ARG A 37 -3.98 -22.49 -20.36
CA ARG A 37 -4.20 -21.40 -19.39
C ARG A 37 -4.28 -21.86 -17.93
N GLU A 38 -3.74 -23.03 -17.64
CA GLU A 38 -3.76 -23.58 -16.29
C GLU A 38 -2.80 -22.82 -15.39
N PRO A 39 -3.10 -22.66 -14.09
CA PRO A 39 -2.16 -22.13 -13.13
C PRO A 39 -0.83 -22.89 -13.21
N ILE A 40 0.28 -22.17 -13.16
CA ILE A 40 1.63 -22.76 -13.28
C ILE A 40 1.88 -23.72 -12.10
N GLU A 41 1.25 -23.46 -10.98
CA GLU A 41 1.27 -24.26 -9.77
C GLU A 41 0.58 -25.63 -9.97
N LEU A 42 -0.30 -25.78 -10.96
CA LEU A 42 -0.89 -27.08 -11.31
C LEU A 42 0.16 -28.06 -11.84
N LEU A 43 1.26 -27.57 -12.43
CA LEU A 43 2.38 -28.41 -12.87
C LEU A 43 3.02 -29.17 -11.71
N ASN A 44 2.84 -28.73 -10.45
CA ASN A 44 3.28 -29.49 -9.28
C ASN A 44 2.60 -30.87 -9.20
N ILE A 45 1.42 -31.02 -9.80
CA ILE A 45 0.64 -32.26 -9.84
C ILE A 45 0.74 -32.90 -11.22
N THR A 46 0.40 -32.15 -12.27
CA THR A 46 0.25 -32.70 -13.62
C THR A 46 1.59 -33.00 -14.28
N ASN A 47 2.66 -32.31 -13.89
CA ASN A 47 4.00 -32.52 -14.44
C ASN A 47 5.12 -32.16 -13.45
N ALA A 48 5.12 -32.82 -12.28
CA ALA A 48 6.10 -32.59 -11.22
C ALA A 48 7.56 -32.67 -11.70
N LYS A 49 7.85 -33.49 -12.72
CA LYS A 49 9.18 -33.63 -13.32
C LYS A 49 9.67 -32.35 -13.99
N ALA A 50 8.78 -31.57 -14.61
CA ALA A 50 9.12 -30.29 -15.22
C ALA A 50 9.57 -29.26 -14.16
N VAL A 51 8.81 -29.17 -13.06
CA VAL A 51 9.13 -28.28 -11.93
C VAL A 51 10.43 -28.73 -11.26
N LEU A 52 10.56 -30.03 -10.96
CA LEU A 52 11.78 -30.61 -10.37
C LEU A 52 13.01 -30.33 -11.23
N SER A 53 12.90 -30.48 -12.55
CA SER A 53 13.98 -30.21 -13.50
C SER A 53 14.45 -28.76 -13.43
N LEU A 54 13.52 -27.80 -13.50
CA LEU A 54 13.85 -26.38 -13.38
C LEU A 54 14.47 -26.03 -12.02
N GLN A 55 13.90 -26.53 -10.93
CA GLN A 55 14.44 -26.28 -9.60
C GLN A 55 15.82 -26.91 -9.41
N SER A 56 16.05 -28.10 -9.97
CA SER A 56 17.37 -28.74 -9.97
C SER A 56 18.40 -27.90 -10.73
N ASP A 57 18.00 -27.27 -11.83
CA ASP A 57 18.87 -26.35 -12.57
C ASP A 57 19.24 -25.11 -11.74
N TYR A 58 18.29 -24.53 -11.01
CA TYR A 58 18.58 -23.42 -10.07
C TYR A 58 19.49 -23.85 -8.92
N VAL A 59 19.26 -25.04 -8.35
CA VAL A 59 20.13 -25.62 -7.32
C VAL A 59 21.56 -25.82 -7.86
N CYS A 60 21.69 -26.33 -9.08
CA CYS A 60 22.99 -26.49 -9.74
C CYS A 60 23.65 -25.14 -10.11
N ALA A 61 22.86 -24.11 -10.39
CA ALA A 61 23.33 -22.74 -10.59
C ALA A 61 23.90 -22.12 -9.30
N GLY A 62 23.58 -22.69 -8.13
CA GLY A 62 24.23 -22.37 -6.87
C GLY A 62 23.43 -21.46 -5.94
N VAL A 63 22.09 -21.49 -6.01
CA VAL A 63 21.22 -20.75 -5.07
C VAL A 63 21.43 -21.19 -3.63
N ASP A 64 21.10 -20.31 -2.68
CA ASP A 64 21.04 -20.61 -1.25
C ASP A 64 19.60 -20.80 -0.76
N PHE A 65 18.69 -20.03 -1.36
CA PHE A 65 17.26 -20.08 -1.13
C PHE A 65 16.56 -20.47 -2.43
N LEU A 66 15.73 -21.51 -2.38
CA LEU A 66 14.92 -21.99 -3.50
C LEU A 66 13.45 -21.74 -3.16
N LEU A 67 12.72 -21.10 -4.06
CA LEU A 67 11.31 -20.80 -3.86
C LEU A 67 10.42 -22.00 -4.23
N THR A 68 9.30 -22.19 -3.54
CA THR A 68 8.29 -23.16 -3.97
C THR A 68 7.49 -22.59 -5.15
N ASN A 69 7.06 -23.45 -6.09
CA ASN A 69 6.16 -23.03 -7.16
C ASN A 69 4.73 -22.84 -6.62
N THR A 70 4.50 -21.80 -5.81
CA THR A 70 3.25 -21.55 -5.04
C THR A 70 2.78 -20.10 -5.06
N PHE A 71 3.39 -19.24 -5.86
CA PHE A 71 3.06 -17.81 -6.01
C PHE A 71 1.56 -17.50 -5.99
N SER A 72 0.76 -18.20 -6.81
CA SER A 72 -0.70 -18.02 -6.91
C SER A 72 -1.51 -19.10 -6.19
N ALA A 73 -0.87 -19.98 -5.42
CA ALA A 73 -1.50 -21.16 -4.81
C ALA A 73 -2.29 -20.85 -3.52
N ASN A 74 -2.82 -19.64 -3.36
CA ASN A 74 -3.78 -19.34 -2.30
C ASN A 74 -5.21 -19.74 -2.73
N ARG A 75 -6.04 -20.14 -1.76
CA ARG A 75 -7.39 -20.68 -2.01
C ARG A 75 -8.24 -19.75 -2.88
N HIS A 76 -8.24 -18.45 -2.60
CA HIS A 76 -9.08 -17.49 -3.31
C HIS A 76 -8.69 -17.34 -4.77
N LYS A 77 -7.39 -17.22 -5.05
CA LYS A 77 -6.88 -17.09 -6.42
C LYS A 77 -7.10 -18.37 -7.21
N LEU A 78 -6.90 -19.54 -6.61
CA LEU A 78 -7.21 -20.83 -7.25
C LEU A 78 -8.71 -21.00 -7.51
N MET A 79 -9.58 -20.55 -6.60
CA MET A 79 -11.04 -20.56 -6.81
C MET A 79 -11.44 -19.73 -8.03
N LYS A 80 -10.85 -18.54 -8.19
CA LYS A 80 -11.09 -17.67 -9.37
C LYS A 80 -10.61 -18.31 -10.67
N LEU A 81 -9.60 -19.17 -10.59
CA LEU A 81 -9.06 -19.92 -11.72
C LEU A 81 -9.77 -21.27 -11.95
N GLY A 82 -10.66 -21.71 -11.03
CA GLY A 82 -11.37 -22.99 -11.10
C GLY A 82 -10.59 -24.21 -10.60
N TYR A 83 -9.60 -24.02 -9.73
CA TYR A 83 -8.68 -25.08 -9.24
C TYR A 83 -8.57 -25.13 -7.69
N ASP A 84 -9.54 -24.59 -6.95
CA ASP A 84 -9.48 -24.55 -5.47
C ASP A 84 -9.53 -25.94 -4.82
N GLU A 85 -10.08 -26.94 -5.50
CA GLU A 85 -10.05 -28.33 -5.05
C GLU A 85 -8.62 -28.88 -4.93
N TYR A 86 -7.71 -28.40 -5.78
CA TYR A 86 -6.30 -28.82 -5.79
C TYR A 86 -5.43 -27.99 -4.83
N PHE A 87 -5.98 -27.01 -4.12
CA PHE A 87 -5.22 -26.10 -3.25
C PHE A 87 -4.21 -26.80 -2.34
N LYS A 88 -4.67 -27.83 -1.60
CA LYS A 88 -3.81 -28.55 -0.66
C LYS A 88 -2.76 -29.37 -1.40
N GLU A 89 -3.17 -30.08 -2.45
CA GLU A 89 -2.28 -30.96 -3.22
C GLU A 89 -1.18 -30.15 -3.95
N ILE A 90 -1.53 -28.99 -4.51
CA ILE A 90 -0.59 -28.07 -5.17
C ILE A 90 0.49 -27.63 -4.18
N ASN A 91 0.10 -27.05 -3.04
CA ASN A 91 1.06 -26.52 -2.05
C ASN A 91 1.91 -27.66 -1.46
N GLN A 92 1.31 -28.80 -1.12
CA GLN A 92 2.06 -29.94 -0.57
C GLN A 92 3.06 -30.54 -1.57
N SER A 93 2.67 -30.65 -2.84
CA SER A 93 3.54 -31.18 -3.89
C SER A 93 4.67 -30.22 -4.20
N ALA A 94 4.42 -28.91 -4.21
CA ALA A 94 5.44 -27.88 -4.44
C ALA A 94 6.59 -27.98 -3.42
N VAL A 95 6.28 -28.09 -2.13
CA VAL A 95 7.30 -28.23 -1.07
C VAL A 95 8.08 -29.52 -1.23
N LYS A 96 7.41 -30.65 -1.53
CA LYS A 96 8.08 -31.94 -1.74
C LYS A 96 9.02 -31.90 -2.95
N ILE A 97 8.60 -31.28 -4.05
CA ILE A 97 9.42 -31.12 -5.25
C ILE A 97 10.64 -30.26 -4.96
N ALA A 98 10.47 -29.12 -4.27
CA ALA A 98 11.57 -28.26 -3.89
C ALA A 98 12.58 -28.97 -2.98
N LYS A 99 12.12 -29.71 -1.98
CA LYS A 99 12.99 -30.53 -1.10
C LYS A 99 13.67 -31.69 -1.84
N GLU A 100 13.06 -32.22 -2.89
CA GLU A 100 13.72 -33.21 -3.76
C GLU A 100 14.81 -32.55 -4.60
N ALA A 101 14.53 -31.38 -5.17
CA ALA A 101 15.48 -30.62 -5.98
C ALA A 101 16.75 -30.28 -5.20
N THR A 102 16.65 -29.96 -3.90
CA THR A 102 17.83 -29.64 -3.09
C THR A 102 18.79 -30.82 -2.91
N LYS A 103 18.39 -32.07 -3.18
CA LYS A 103 19.26 -33.25 -3.05
C LYS A 103 20.40 -33.29 -4.07
N VAL A 104 20.28 -32.58 -5.19
CA VAL A 104 21.37 -32.47 -6.17
C VAL A 104 22.44 -31.45 -5.75
N ALA A 105 22.19 -30.69 -4.68
CA ALA A 105 23.10 -29.67 -4.20
C ALA A 105 24.34 -30.27 -3.52
N ASN A 106 25.50 -29.65 -3.75
CA ASN A 106 26.72 -29.92 -2.99
C ASN A 106 26.83 -29.10 -1.69
N LYS A 107 25.78 -28.33 -1.37
CA LYS A 107 25.67 -27.48 -0.17
C LYS A 107 24.23 -27.52 0.35
N GLN A 108 24.03 -27.05 1.57
CA GLN A 108 22.66 -26.86 2.08
C GLN A 108 21.96 -25.74 1.30
N VAL A 109 20.77 -26.05 0.77
CA VAL A 109 19.85 -25.11 0.14
C VAL A 109 18.56 -25.13 0.94
N PHE A 110 18.05 -23.94 1.28
CA PHE A 110 16.84 -23.78 2.07
C PHE A 110 15.65 -23.50 1.15
N VAL A 111 14.50 -24.10 1.46
CA VAL A 111 13.26 -23.96 0.68
C VAL A 111 12.37 -22.91 1.33
N LEU A 112 12.06 -21.84 0.62
CA LEU A 112 11.13 -20.81 1.09
C LEU A 112 9.76 -21.01 0.44
N GLY A 113 8.71 -21.00 1.26
CA GLY A 113 7.32 -20.99 0.80
C GLY A 113 6.99 -19.65 0.16
N ASP A 114 6.79 -19.62 -1.15
CA ASP A 114 6.44 -18.43 -1.92
C ASP A 114 4.92 -18.16 -1.89
N ILE A 115 4.55 -16.96 -1.46
CA ILE A 115 3.19 -16.46 -1.32
C ILE A 115 3.10 -15.09 -2.00
N SER A 116 2.10 -14.90 -2.86
CA SER A 116 1.77 -13.60 -3.44
C SER A 116 0.29 -13.22 -3.26
N SER A 117 -0.07 -12.05 -3.79
CA SER A 117 -1.39 -11.43 -3.70
C SER A 117 -2.54 -12.39 -4.05
N VAL A 118 -3.67 -12.24 -3.36
CA VAL A 118 -4.94 -12.92 -3.66
C VAL A 118 -5.52 -12.48 -5.01
N GLY A 119 -5.03 -11.37 -5.57
CA GLY A 119 -5.36 -10.91 -6.92
C GLY A 119 -6.61 -10.03 -7.02
N GLU A 120 -7.26 -9.71 -5.90
CA GLU A 120 -8.38 -8.77 -5.82
C GLU A 120 -8.16 -7.77 -4.68
N MET A 121 -8.69 -6.56 -4.84
CA MET A 121 -8.49 -5.47 -3.88
C MET A 121 -9.25 -5.71 -2.57
N ILE A 122 -8.61 -5.31 -1.47
CA ILE A 122 -9.16 -5.34 -0.10
C ILE A 122 -9.90 -4.03 0.16
N GLU A 123 -10.97 -4.07 0.96
CA GLU A 123 -11.66 -2.87 1.42
C GLU A 123 -10.69 -1.84 2.03
N PRO A 124 -10.87 -0.53 1.74
CA PRO A 124 -11.96 0.07 0.96
C PRO A 124 -11.74 0.11 -0.56
N LEU A 125 -10.56 -0.30 -1.06
CA LEU A 125 -10.21 -0.23 -2.49
C LEU A 125 -10.90 -1.33 -3.33
N GLY A 126 -11.41 -2.37 -2.69
CA GLY A 126 -12.19 -3.44 -3.30
C GLY A 126 -13.22 -4.00 -2.33
N GLU A 127 -13.61 -5.25 -2.53
CA GLU A 127 -14.73 -5.89 -1.83
C GLU A 127 -14.28 -6.94 -0.80
N LEU A 128 -13.01 -7.35 -0.82
CA LEU A 128 -12.53 -8.39 0.07
C LEU A 128 -12.35 -7.86 1.50
N LYS A 129 -12.91 -8.58 2.47
CA LYS A 129 -12.73 -8.29 3.90
C LYS A 129 -11.34 -8.69 4.37
N SER A 130 -10.70 -7.88 5.20
CA SER A 130 -9.35 -8.15 5.74
C SER A 130 -9.25 -9.48 6.47
N LYS A 131 -10.25 -9.82 7.30
CA LYS A 131 -10.29 -11.11 8.02
C LYS A 131 -10.35 -12.31 7.08
N TYR A 132 -11.06 -12.19 5.96
CA TYR A 132 -11.12 -13.22 4.93
C TYR A 132 -9.75 -13.40 4.26
N VAL A 133 -9.10 -12.30 3.87
CA VAL A 133 -7.76 -12.31 3.26
C VAL A 133 -6.70 -12.86 4.22
N TYR A 134 -6.71 -12.45 5.48
CA TYR A 134 -5.83 -13.02 6.51
C TYR A 134 -6.00 -14.54 6.62
N ASN A 135 -7.25 -15.04 6.65
CA ASN A 135 -7.51 -16.48 6.74
C ASN A 135 -7.03 -17.25 5.49
N ILE A 136 -7.10 -16.66 4.30
CA ILE A 136 -6.57 -17.25 3.07
C ILE A 136 -5.06 -17.44 3.16
N PHE A 137 -4.34 -16.40 3.59
CA PHE A 137 -2.89 -16.50 3.77
C PHE A 137 -2.54 -17.49 4.88
N LYS A 138 -3.28 -17.46 5.98
CA LYS A 138 -3.10 -18.38 7.10
C LYS A 138 -3.22 -19.84 6.64
N GLU A 139 -4.27 -20.17 5.88
CA GLU A 139 -4.50 -21.51 5.34
C GLU A 139 -3.32 -21.96 4.46
N GLN A 140 -2.80 -21.07 3.60
CA GLN A 140 -1.66 -21.40 2.74
C GLN A 140 -0.37 -21.62 3.55
N VAL A 141 -0.08 -20.73 4.51
CA VAL A 141 1.12 -20.87 5.36
C VAL A 141 1.05 -22.16 6.18
N GLU A 142 -0.10 -22.51 6.76
CA GLU A 142 -0.29 -23.75 7.52
C GLU A 142 0.11 -24.97 6.67
N VAL A 143 -0.36 -25.05 5.42
CA VAL A 143 -0.01 -26.17 4.53
C VAL A 143 1.48 -26.20 4.19
N LEU A 144 2.10 -25.04 3.92
CA LEU A 144 3.52 -24.97 3.58
C LEU A 144 4.40 -25.39 4.77
N VAL A 145 4.07 -24.89 5.97
CA VAL A 145 4.79 -25.17 7.22
C VAL A 145 4.63 -26.63 7.64
N ASP A 146 3.43 -27.19 7.56
CA ASP A 146 3.17 -28.60 7.89
C ASP A 146 4.00 -29.58 7.06
N VAL A 147 4.32 -29.23 5.80
CA VAL A 147 5.14 -30.06 4.92
C VAL A 147 6.64 -29.82 5.13
N GLY A 148 7.01 -28.67 5.71
CA GLY A 148 8.35 -28.39 6.20
C GLY A 148 9.17 -27.44 5.33
N VAL A 149 8.61 -26.31 4.89
CA VAL A 149 9.41 -25.18 4.39
C VAL A 149 10.37 -24.65 5.46
N ASP A 150 11.50 -24.09 5.03
CA ASP A 150 12.52 -23.52 5.92
C ASP A 150 12.27 -22.03 6.24
N GLY A 151 11.42 -21.36 5.47
CA GLY A 151 10.99 -19.98 5.69
C GLY A 151 9.83 -19.62 4.75
N ILE A 152 9.32 -18.40 4.87
CA ILE A 152 8.25 -17.87 4.01
C ILE A 152 8.76 -16.59 3.32
N ILE A 153 8.51 -16.49 2.03
CA ILE A 153 8.67 -15.25 1.27
C ILE A 153 7.28 -14.78 0.81
N ILE A 154 6.96 -13.54 1.13
CA ILE A 154 5.74 -12.86 0.70
C ILE A 154 6.17 -11.85 -0.34
N GLU A 155 5.87 -12.10 -1.61
CA GLU A 155 6.42 -11.30 -2.71
C GLU A 155 5.39 -10.69 -3.65
N THR A 156 5.82 -9.66 -4.39
CA THR A 156 5.02 -8.94 -5.40
C THR A 156 3.73 -8.32 -4.82
N MET A 157 3.75 -7.91 -3.55
CA MET A 157 2.60 -7.23 -2.96
C MET A 157 2.49 -5.80 -3.51
N SER A 158 1.32 -5.46 -4.05
CA SER A 158 1.02 -4.12 -4.57
C SER A 158 0.30 -3.24 -3.55
N ASP A 159 -0.19 -3.84 -2.46
CA ASP A 159 -0.91 -3.14 -1.41
C ASP A 159 -0.33 -3.41 -0.01
N ILE A 160 -0.09 -2.34 0.76
CA ILE A 160 0.54 -2.45 2.08
C ILE A 160 -0.36 -3.15 3.10
N LYS A 161 -1.68 -3.03 2.97
CA LYS A 161 -2.64 -3.72 3.85
C LYS A 161 -2.59 -5.22 3.59
N GLU A 162 -2.60 -5.62 2.32
CA GLU A 162 -2.46 -7.03 1.93
C GLU A 162 -1.13 -7.61 2.41
N ALA A 163 -0.02 -6.91 2.19
CA ALA A 163 1.30 -7.34 2.65
C ALA A 163 1.34 -7.53 4.18
N LYS A 164 0.74 -6.60 4.93
CA LYS A 164 0.64 -6.69 6.39
C LYS A 164 -0.21 -7.89 6.83
N LEU A 165 -1.34 -8.14 6.17
CA LEU A 165 -2.22 -9.29 6.50
C LEU A 165 -1.53 -10.63 6.21
N ALA A 166 -0.81 -10.75 5.08
CA ALA A 166 0.00 -11.91 4.75
C ALA A 166 1.10 -12.15 5.79
N TYR A 167 1.81 -11.08 6.20
CA TYR A 167 2.81 -11.14 7.25
C TYR A 167 2.22 -11.60 8.59
N LEU A 168 1.09 -11.02 9.01
CA LEU A 168 0.42 -11.39 10.25
C LEU A 168 0.06 -12.88 10.25
N ALA A 169 -0.49 -13.38 9.14
CA ALA A 169 -0.81 -14.79 8.98
C ALA A 169 0.45 -15.67 9.06
N ALA A 170 1.52 -15.29 8.37
CA ALA A 170 2.77 -16.04 8.37
C ALA A 170 3.41 -16.11 9.77
N ARG A 171 3.50 -14.98 10.47
CA ARG A 171 4.11 -14.90 11.80
C ARG A 171 3.25 -15.60 12.86
N ASP A 172 1.92 -15.60 12.73
CA ASP A 172 1.01 -16.30 13.64
C ASP A 172 1.12 -17.83 13.54
N VAL A 173 1.27 -18.34 12.32
CA VAL A 173 1.41 -19.78 12.08
C VAL A 173 2.80 -20.27 12.45
N ALA A 174 3.84 -19.49 12.11
CA ALA A 174 5.22 -19.92 12.26
C ALA A 174 6.12 -18.84 12.90
N PRO A 175 6.10 -18.72 14.25
CA PRO A 175 6.87 -17.70 14.96
C PRO A 175 8.39 -17.87 14.86
N GLU A 176 8.86 -19.10 14.61
CA GLU A 176 10.28 -19.47 14.67
C GLU A 176 10.99 -19.53 13.31
N ILE A 177 10.25 -19.47 12.19
CA ILE A 177 10.84 -19.48 10.84
C ILE A 177 11.04 -18.05 10.30
N PRO A 178 12.04 -17.83 9.44
CA PRO A 178 12.23 -16.54 8.78
C PRO A 178 11.05 -16.17 7.88
N VAL A 179 10.61 -14.91 7.98
CA VAL A 179 9.60 -14.31 7.10
C VAL A 179 10.21 -13.11 6.37
N LEU A 180 10.22 -13.20 5.05
CA LEU A 180 10.68 -12.17 4.13
C LEU A 180 9.47 -11.53 3.46
N VAL A 181 9.45 -10.20 3.32
CA VAL A 181 8.34 -9.50 2.65
C VAL A 181 8.87 -8.51 1.63
N SER A 182 8.37 -8.57 0.40
CA SER A 182 8.60 -7.55 -0.61
C SER A 182 7.31 -6.94 -1.13
N MET A 183 7.45 -5.68 -1.55
CA MET A 183 6.45 -4.99 -2.35
C MET A 183 7.03 -4.66 -3.72
N THR A 184 6.15 -4.45 -4.70
CA THR A 184 6.54 -4.03 -6.04
C THR A 184 6.19 -2.57 -6.29
N PHE A 185 7.09 -1.83 -6.92
CA PHE A 185 7.01 -0.38 -7.09
C PHE A 185 7.21 0.01 -8.54
N GLU A 186 6.57 1.11 -8.95
CA GLU A 186 6.91 1.80 -10.19
C GLU A 186 8.23 2.58 -10.04
N GLU A 187 8.73 3.14 -11.14
CA GLU A 187 10.02 3.85 -11.18
C GLU A 187 10.05 5.09 -10.26
N ASN A 188 8.89 5.67 -9.96
CA ASN A 188 8.72 6.77 -8.99
C ASN A 188 8.85 6.31 -7.52
N GLY A 189 8.94 5.00 -7.25
CA GLY A 189 8.99 4.44 -5.90
C GLY A 189 7.64 4.38 -5.19
N VAL A 190 6.53 4.34 -5.94
CA VAL A 190 5.16 4.26 -5.43
C VAL A 190 4.47 3.00 -5.97
N THR A 191 3.64 2.36 -5.15
CA THR A 191 2.83 1.21 -5.55
C THR A 191 1.56 1.65 -6.27
N VAL A 192 0.86 0.71 -6.92
CA VAL A 192 -0.44 0.98 -7.57
C VAL A 192 -1.48 1.56 -6.59
N THR A 193 -1.41 1.21 -5.31
CA THR A 193 -2.34 1.72 -4.28
C THR A 193 -1.87 3.04 -3.62
N GLY A 194 -0.78 3.64 -4.11
CA GLY A 194 -0.28 4.94 -3.66
C GLY A 194 0.72 4.87 -2.49
N THR A 195 1.15 3.69 -2.06
CA THR A 195 2.14 3.54 -0.99
C THR A 195 3.53 3.85 -1.51
N SER A 196 4.23 4.81 -0.91
CA SER A 196 5.63 5.07 -1.24
C SER A 196 6.57 4.06 -0.57
N LEU A 197 7.77 3.91 -1.11
CA LEU A 197 8.82 3.08 -0.54
C LEU A 197 9.09 3.43 0.93
N GLU A 198 9.09 4.72 1.30
CA GLU A 198 9.29 5.15 2.69
C GLU A 198 8.17 4.71 3.63
N VAL A 199 6.91 4.77 3.17
CA VAL A 199 5.76 4.30 3.97
C VAL A 199 5.87 2.80 4.23
N TYR A 200 6.19 2.02 3.19
CA TYR A 200 6.47 0.59 3.31
C TYR A 200 7.60 0.31 4.31
N VAL A 201 8.76 0.94 4.13
CA VAL A 201 9.93 0.72 5.00
C VAL A 201 9.66 1.18 6.44
N ALA A 202 8.95 2.29 6.63
CA ALA A 202 8.62 2.79 7.97
C ALA A 202 7.77 1.79 8.76
N LEU A 203 6.77 1.17 8.12
CA LEU A 203 5.94 0.14 8.76
C LEU A 203 6.74 -1.15 8.97
N PHE A 204 7.37 -1.69 7.94
CA PHE A 204 8.03 -3.00 8.01
C PHE A 204 9.34 -3.00 8.81
N ASN A 205 9.93 -1.85 9.09
CA ASN A 205 10.96 -1.71 10.12
C ASN A 205 10.44 -2.01 11.53
N ASP A 206 9.17 -1.69 11.82
CA ASP A 206 8.56 -1.91 13.14
C ASP A 206 8.07 -3.36 13.31
N LEU A 207 7.73 -4.04 12.20
CA LEU A 207 7.17 -5.40 12.22
C LEU A 207 8.25 -6.45 12.45
N ASP A 208 7.84 -7.61 12.96
CA ASP A 208 8.69 -8.75 13.25
C ASP A 208 9.00 -9.59 12.00
N VAL A 209 9.42 -8.92 10.92
CA VAL A 209 9.96 -9.54 9.70
C VAL A 209 11.48 -9.68 9.78
N ASP A 210 12.01 -10.68 9.07
CA ASP A 210 13.44 -11.05 9.09
C ASP A 210 14.21 -10.46 7.91
N ALA A 211 13.55 -10.12 6.80
CA ALA A 211 14.08 -9.27 5.74
C ALA A 211 12.95 -8.54 4.99
N ILE A 212 13.29 -7.40 4.38
CA ILE A 212 12.37 -6.63 3.53
C ILE A 212 12.98 -6.43 2.15
N GLY A 213 12.17 -6.30 1.10
CA GLY A 213 12.69 -6.29 -0.26
C GLY A 213 11.81 -5.60 -1.28
N ILE A 214 12.36 -5.53 -2.50
CA ILE A 214 11.62 -5.10 -3.69
C ILE A 214 11.88 -6.10 -4.81
N ASN A 215 10.81 -6.45 -5.52
CA ASN A 215 10.88 -7.39 -6.62
C ASN A 215 9.95 -6.98 -7.78
N CYS A 216 10.22 -7.57 -8.95
CA CYS A 216 9.43 -7.42 -10.16
C CYS A 216 9.35 -5.96 -10.68
N THR A 217 8.46 -5.73 -11.65
CA THR A 217 8.15 -4.47 -12.35
C THR A 217 9.31 -3.82 -13.13
N LEU A 218 10.43 -3.54 -12.47
CA LEU A 218 11.55 -2.78 -13.01
C LEU A 218 12.69 -3.67 -13.49
N THR A 219 13.42 -3.17 -14.49
CA THR A 219 14.72 -3.72 -14.90
C THR A 219 15.79 -3.39 -13.87
N PRO A 220 16.95 -4.07 -13.90
CA PRO A 220 17.94 -3.89 -12.85
C PRO A 220 18.45 -2.44 -12.76
N GLU A 221 18.78 -1.84 -13.90
CA GLU A 221 19.18 -0.42 -14.00
C GLU A 221 18.18 0.52 -13.32
N LYS A 222 16.88 0.37 -13.64
CA LYS A 222 15.82 1.25 -13.14
C LYS A 222 15.53 1.05 -11.66
N MET A 223 15.88 -0.11 -11.11
CA MET A 223 15.64 -0.42 -9.70
C MET A 223 16.76 0.12 -8.79
N VAL A 224 17.94 0.46 -9.32
CA VAL A 224 19.09 1.00 -8.53
C VAL A 224 18.71 2.16 -7.61
N PRO A 225 17.98 3.21 -8.04
CA PRO A 225 17.61 4.32 -7.15
C PRO A 225 16.73 3.87 -5.98
N LEU A 226 15.84 2.92 -6.22
CA LEU A 226 14.97 2.35 -5.18
C LEU A 226 15.74 1.47 -4.21
N VAL A 227 16.67 0.64 -4.70
CA VAL A 227 17.56 -0.17 -3.84
C VAL A 227 18.39 0.72 -2.94
N LYS A 228 19.00 1.78 -3.48
CA LYS A 228 19.80 2.74 -2.70
C LYS A 228 18.97 3.32 -1.55
N LYS A 229 17.73 3.71 -1.83
CA LYS A 229 16.81 4.28 -0.85
C LYS A 229 16.33 3.25 0.18
N LEU A 230 15.97 2.04 -0.26
CA LEU A 230 15.59 0.93 0.60
C LEU A 230 16.70 0.57 1.60
N VAL A 231 17.93 0.42 1.10
CA VAL A 231 19.14 0.11 1.88
C VAL A 231 19.41 1.18 2.93
N ALA A 232 19.27 2.46 2.56
CA ALA A 232 19.50 3.59 3.46
C ALA A 232 18.45 3.66 4.57
N LEU A 233 17.21 3.24 4.32
CA LEU A 233 16.09 3.41 5.25
C LEU A 233 15.76 2.15 6.07
N SER A 234 16.17 0.97 5.60
CA SER A 234 15.82 -0.31 6.22
C SER A 234 16.73 -0.65 7.41
N LYS A 235 16.11 -0.92 8.57
CA LYS A 235 16.77 -1.54 9.74
C LYS A 235 16.90 -3.05 9.60
N LYS A 236 16.21 -3.66 8.63
CA LYS A 236 16.18 -5.09 8.37
C LYS A 236 17.17 -5.45 7.26
N PRO A 237 17.61 -6.70 7.14
CA PRO A 237 18.26 -7.19 5.93
C PRO A 237 17.42 -6.89 4.67
N VAL A 238 18.10 -6.61 3.56
CA VAL A 238 17.45 -6.22 2.30
C VAL A 238 17.60 -7.32 1.24
N PHE A 239 16.51 -7.64 0.55
CA PHE A 239 16.53 -8.52 -0.62
C PHE A 239 15.98 -7.84 -1.88
N VAL A 240 16.51 -8.22 -3.05
CA VAL A 240 16.18 -7.57 -4.33
C VAL A 240 16.11 -8.59 -5.47
N GLU A 241 15.03 -8.55 -6.25
CA GLU A 241 14.76 -9.48 -7.36
C GLU A 241 14.18 -8.73 -8.57
N PRO A 242 15.01 -8.08 -9.41
CA PRO A 242 14.53 -7.31 -10.55
C PRO A 242 14.11 -8.22 -11.72
N ASN A 243 13.35 -7.67 -12.67
CA ASN A 243 13.02 -8.34 -13.93
C ASN A 243 14.19 -8.25 -14.93
N ALA A 244 14.31 -9.20 -15.84
CA ALA A 244 15.30 -9.17 -16.94
C ALA A 244 14.85 -8.34 -18.17
N GLY A 245 13.90 -7.41 -18.00
CA GLY A 245 13.34 -6.61 -19.10
C GLY A 245 11.87 -6.89 -19.36
N LYS A 246 11.26 -6.07 -20.23
CA LYS A 246 9.96 -6.39 -20.82
C LYS A 246 10.15 -7.53 -21.85
N PRO A 247 9.18 -8.44 -21.96
CA PRO A 247 9.22 -9.48 -22.97
C PRO A 247 9.15 -8.90 -24.38
N THR A 248 9.99 -9.42 -25.28
CA THR A 248 9.90 -9.18 -26.72
C THR A 248 9.62 -10.49 -27.44
N LEU A 249 8.68 -10.45 -28.39
CA LEU A 249 8.35 -11.63 -29.19
C LEU A 249 9.33 -11.74 -30.35
N SER A 250 10.19 -12.76 -30.35
CA SER A 250 11.14 -13.01 -31.44
C SER A 250 10.44 -13.37 -32.76
N ALA A 251 11.21 -13.40 -33.85
CA ALA A 251 10.68 -13.69 -35.19
C ALA A 251 10.04 -15.09 -35.31
N ASP A 252 10.48 -16.05 -34.47
CA ASP A 252 9.96 -17.42 -34.37
C ASP A 252 8.79 -17.57 -33.36
N GLY A 253 8.27 -16.46 -32.82
CA GLY A 253 7.08 -16.48 -31.94
C GLY A 253 7.37 -16.84 -30.49
N LYS A 254 8.63 -16.86 -30.05
CA LYS A 254 9.01 -17.09 -28.65
C LYS A 254 9.15 -15.77 -27.89
N LEU A 255 8.87 -15.79 -26.59
CA LEU A 255 9.14 -14.65 -25.71
C LEU A 255 10.62 -14.66 -25.34
N THR A 256 11.30 -13.55 -25.61
CA THR A 256 12.71 -13.30 -25.29
C THR A 256 12.82 -12.09 -24.38
N TYR A 257 13.83 -12.07 -23.52
CA TYR A 257 14.13 -10.95 -22.65
C TYR A 257 15.45 -10.33 -23.09
N LYS A 258 15.52 -8.99 -23.07
CA LYS A 258 16.69 -8.28 -23.62
C LYS A 258 17.93 -8.38 -22.73
N THR A 259 17.76 -8.43 -21.42
CA THR A 259 18.90 -8.35 -20.47
C THR A 259 19.63 -9.68 -20.41
N THR A 260 20.91 -9.67 -20.80
CA THR A 260 21.75 -10.88 -20.76
C THR A 260 22.18 -11.20 -19.31
N PRO A 261 22.64 -12.43 -19.00
CA PRO A 261 23.21 -12.77 -17.69
C PRO A 261 24.32 -11.82 -17.22
N GLU A 262 25.17 -11.39 -18.15
CA GLU A 262 26.28 -10.47 -17.91
C GLU A 262 25.75 -9.08 -17.50
N GLU A 263 24.89 -8.49 -18.34
CA GLU A 263 24.28 -7.17 -18.08
C GLU A 263 23.48 -7.16 -16.78
N PHE A 264 22.72 -8.23 -16.53
CA PHE A 264 21.94 -8.37 -15.31
C PHE A 264 22.85 -8.34 -14.08
N THR A 265 23.93 -9.13 -14.10
CA THR A 265 24.83 -9.30 -12.96
C THR A 265 25.59 -8.03 -12.60
N ILE A 266 25.94 -7.18 -13.59
CA ILE A 266 26.58 -5.88 -13.34
C ILE A 266 25.74 -5.04 -12.36
N TYR A 267 24.43 -4.94 -12.59
CA TYR A 267 23.56 -4.17 -11.70
C TYR A 267 23.29 -4.88 -10.37
N ILE A 268 23.29 -6.22 -10.33
CA ILE A 268 23.19 -6.94 -9.05
C ILE A 268 24.43 -6.69 -8.19
N GLU A 269 25.63 -6.60 -8.79
CA GLU A 269 26.82 -6.20 -8.07
C GLU A 269 26.67 -4.81 -7.45
N ASP A 270 26.07 -3.86 -8.16
CA ASP A 270 25.76 -2.54 -7.58
C ASP A 270 24.83 -2.65 -6.37
N TYR A 271 23.83 -3.53 -6.39
CA TYR A 271 22.95 -3.75 -5.23
C TYR A 271 23.70 -4.29 -4.03
N VAL A 272 24.61 -5.25 -4.25
CA VAL A 272 25.47 -5.81 -3.20
C VAL A 272 26.40 -4.73 -2.63
N GLU A 273 26.99 -3.89 -3.49
CA GLU A 273 27.83 -2.77 -3.07
C GLU A 273 27.05 -1.67 -2.34
N LEU A 274 25.76 -1.49 -2.65
CA LEU A 274 24.86 -0.64 -1.87
C LEU A 274 24.56 -1.25 -0.50
N GLY A 275 24.45 -2.57 -0.40
CA GLY A 275 24.27 -3.29 0.85
C GLY A 275 23.11 -4.27 0.89
N ALA A 276 22.65 -4.76 -0.26
CA ALA A 276 21.71 -5.89 -0.31
C ALA A 276 22.32 -7.14 0.33
N ASN A 277 21.51 -7.87 1.10
CA ASN A 277 21.90 -9.09 1.79
C ASN A 277 21.56 -10.35 0.99
N ILE A 278 20.49 -10.28 0.20
CA ILE A 278 20.00 -11.38 -0.64
C ILE A 278 19.71 -10.81 -2.03
N VAL A 279 20.13 -11.52 -3.07
CA VAL A 279 19.87 -11.13 -4.47
C VAL A 279 19.34 -12.31 -5.26
N GLY A 280 18.37 -12.05 -6.13
CA GLY A 280 17.75 -13.05 -6.98
C GLY A 280 17.26 -12.44 -8.29
N GLY A 281 16.36 -13.14 -8.97
CA GLY A 281 15.76 -12.65 -10.20
C GLY A 281 14.27 -12.93 -10.26
N CYS A 282 13.51 -11.99 -10.83
CA CYS A 282 12.08 -12.18 -11.09
C CYS A 282 11.86 -12.47 -12.59
N CYS A 283 10.78 -11.97 -13.20
CA CYS A 283 10.37 -12.30 -14.57
C CYS A 283 11.50 -12.15 -15.59
N GLY A 284 11.73 -13.20 -16.39
CA GLY A 284 12.72 -13.25 -17.46
C GLY A 284 14.13 -13.68 -17.05
N THR A 285 14.38 -13.91 -15.76
CA THR A 285 15.62 -14.50 -15.27
C THR A 285 15.52 -16.02 -15.26
N GLY A 286 16.58 -16.71 -15.70
CA GLY A 286 16.65 -18.17 -15.72
C GLY A 286 17.92 -18.72 -15.05
N PRO A 287 18.14 -20.04 -15.06
CA PRO A 287 19.31 -20.65 -14.41
C PRO A 287 20.66 -20.09 -14.87
N GLU A 288 20.78 -19.66 -16.13
CA GLU A 288 22.00 -19.03 -16.65
C GLU A 288 22.28 -17.68 -15.99
N HIS A 289 21.25 -16.85 -15.77
CA HIS A 289 21.38 -15.59 -15.03
C HIS A 289 21.86 -15.84 -13.60
N ILE A 290 21.22 -16.79 -12.92
CA ILE A 290 21.55 -17.15 -11.54
C ILE A 290 22.97 -17.70 -11.45
N LYS A 291 23.35 -18.59 -12.36
CA LYS A 291 24.70 -19.18 -12.39
C LYS A 291 25.77 -18.11 -12.59
N TYR A 292 25.55 -17.21 -13.55
CA TYR A 292 26.48 -16.12 -13.81
C TYR A 292 26.59 -15.20 -12.59
N MET A 293 25.46 -14.82 -11.99
CA MET A 293 25.39 -13.99 -10.78
C MET A 293 26.14 -14.62 -9.60
N VAL A 294 25.89 -15.90 -9.31
CA VAL A 294 26.56 -16.64 -8.22
C VAL A 294 28.07 -16.73 -8.44
N GLN A 295 28.51 -16.98 -9.67
CA GLN A 295 29.94 -17.09 -10.00
C GLN A 295 30.70 -15.77 -9.84
N HIS A 296 30.10 -14.64 -10.19
CA HIS A 296 30.76 -13.33 -10.17
C HIS A 296 30.68 -12.65 -8.80
N ILE A 297 29.54 -12.75 -8.11
CA ILE A 297 29.39 -12.19 -6.76
C ILE A 297 30.09 -13.08 -5.73
N GLY A 298 30.01 -14.39 -5.87
CA GLY A 298 30.70 -15.36 -5.03
C GLY A 298 30.33 -15.24 -3.55
N LEU A 299 31.36 -15.15 -2.69
CA LEU A 299 31.22 -15.13 -1.23
C LEU A 299 31.39 -13.72 -0.64
N LYS A 300 31.05 -12.67 -1.39
CA LYS A 300 31.12 -11.27 -0.91
C LYS A 300 30.32 -11.12 0.39
N ARG A 301 30.87 -10.36 1.34
CA ARG A 301 30.16 -9.96 2.56
C ARG A 301 29.25 -8.77 2.26
N PRO A 302 28.03 -8.70 2.82
CA PRO A 302 27.20 -7.51 2.69
C PRO A 302 27.92 -6.30 3.30
N LYS A 303 27.77 -5.14 2.66
CA LYS A 303 28.38 -3.91 3.15
C LYS A 303 27.72 -3.46 4.45
N ALA A 304 28.52 -2.88 5.34
CA ALA A 304 27.99 -2.18 6.50
C ALA A 304 27.16 -0.97 6.03
N ARG A 305 25.94 -0.84 6.55
CA ARG A 305 25.00 0.21 6.16
C ARG A 305 24.88 1.25 7.27
N LYS A 306 24.81 2.52 6.89
CA LYS A 306 24.36 3.57 7.80
C LYS A 306 22.87 3.77 7.55
N VAL A 307 22.05 3.29 8.48
CA VAL A 307 20.59 3.41 8.38
C VAL A 307 20.16 4.80 8.83
N GLU A 308 19.41 5.48 7.97
CA GLU A 308 18.75 6.75 8.26
C GLU A 308 17.46 6.52 9.05
N GLU A 309 17.20 7.33 10.06
CA GLU A 309 16.01 7.16 10.88
C GLU A 309 14.74 7.68 10.18
N LEU A 310 13.77 6.78 9.97
CA LEU A 310 12.40 7.12 9.56
C LEU A 310 11.52 7.42 10.78
N ASN A 311 11.61 8.66 11.25
CA ASN A 311 10.83 9.18 12.37
C ASN A 311 9.52 9.79 11.87
N VAL A 312 8.60 8.91 11.45
CA VAL A 312 7.36 9.28 10.77
C VAL A 312 6.14 8.53 11.29
N VAL A 313 4.96 9.13 11.14
CA VAL A 313 3.66 8.47 11.27
C VAL A 313 3.02 8.43 9.87
N THR A 314 2.40 7.31 9.49
CA THR A 314 1.96 7.09 8.09
C THR A 314 0.55 6.54 7.98
N SER A 315 -0.16 6.97 6.96
CA SER A 315 -1.32 6.27 6.39
C SER A 315 -0.84 5.43 5.20
N ARG A 316 -1.78 4.96 4.36
CA ARG A 316 -1.47 4.27 3.10
C ARG A 316 -0.63 5.11 2.15
N VAL A 317 -0.91 6.42 2.07
CA VAL A 317 -0.39 7.32 1.01
C VAL A 317 0.28 8.59 1.55
N HIS A 318 0.12 8.91 2.84
CA HIS A 318 0.79 10.05 3.47
C HIS A 318 1.75 9.62 4.57
N MET A 319 2.79 10.44 4.73
CA MET A 319 3.83 10.30 5.75
C MET A 319 4.12 11.66 6.33
N PHE A 320 4.06 11.79 7.66
CA PHE A 320 4.42 13.01 8.36
C PHE A 320 5.55 12.76 9.35
N ASN A 321 6.54 13.65 9.36
CA ASN A 321 7.61 13.59 10.33
C ASN A 321 7.07 13.87 11.74
N VAL A 322 7.53 13.11 12.72
CA VAL A 322 7.19 13.32 14.13
C VAL A 322 7.94 14.51 14.76
N ALA A 323 8.88 15.09 14.01
CA ALA A 323 9.66 16.25 14.35
C ALA A 323 9.67 17.23 13.16
N PRO A 324 9.73 18.55 13.40
CA PRO A 324 10.04 19.18 14.68
C PRO A 324 8.83 19.47 15.58
N PHE A 325 7.61 19.38 15.04
CA PHE A 325 6.36 19.39 15.80
C PHE A 325 5.27 18.61 15.05
N LEU A 326 4.57 17.68 15.73
CA LEU A 326 3.47 16.90 15.16
C LEU A 326 2.10 17.43 15.62
N VAL A 327 1.25 17.79 14.65
CA VAL A 327 -0.10 18.32 14.90
C VAL A 327 -1.14 17.19 14.79
N VAL A 328 -1.81 16.89 15.90
CA VAL A 328 -2.86 15.88 15.96
C VAL A 328 -4.21 16.56 16.21
N GLY A 329 -5.17 16.39 15.30
CA GLY A 329 -6.51 16.97 15.43
C GLY A 329 -7.40 16.16 16.38
N GLU A 330 -8.01 16.82 17.38
CA GLU A 330 -8.75 16.17 18.48
C GLU A 330 -10.27 16.00 18.27
N ARG A 331 -10.85 16.58 17.20
CA ARG A 331 -12.30 16.82 17.15
C ARG A 331 -13.15 15.56 16.96
N ILE A 332 -12.57 14.42 16.62
CA ILE A 332 -13.28 13.12 16.57
C ILE A 332 -13.19 12.48 17.94
N ASN A 333 -13.95 13.06 18.88
CA ASN A 333 -14.10 12.53 20.22
C ASN A 333 -15.59 12.43 20.57
N ALA A 334 -16.10 11.21 20.59
CA ALA A 334 -17.50 10.94 20.84
C ALA A 334 -17.85 10.79 22.34
N SER A 335 -16.85 10.75 23.24
CA SER A 335 -17.06 10.55 24.68
C SER A 335 -17.98 11.61 25.30
N ALA A 336 -17.84 12.87 24.89
CA ALA A 336 -18.69 13.97 25.35
C ALA A 336 -19.80 14.38 24.35
N ARG A 337 -19.85 13.75 23.17
CA ARG A 337 -20.73 14.14 22.06
C ARG A 337 -21.77 13.06 21.78
N LYS A 338 -22.88 13.09 22.54
CA LYS A 338 -23.97 12.10 22.45
C LYS A 338 -24.46 11.82 21.03
N LYS A 339 -24.62 12.87 20.20
CA LYS A 339 -25.04 12.72 18.80
C LYS A 339 -24.05 11.90 17.99
N LEU A 340 -22.76 12.26 18.04
CA LEU A 340 -21.69 11.56 17.34
C LEU A 340 -21.55 10.11 17.82
N HIS A 341 -21.66 9.87 19.13
CA HIS A 341 -21.60 8.52 19.68
C HIS A 341 -22.77 7.63 19.22
N ASN A 342 -23.99 8.18 19.18
CA ASN A 342 -25.16 7.44 18.67
C ASN A 342 -25.02 7.14 17.18
N GLU A 343 -24.54 8.09 16.38
CA GLU A 343 -24.26 7.88 14.94
C GLU A 343 -23.28 6.72 14.75
N ILE A 344 -22.16 6.71 15.50
CA ILE A 344 -21.19 5.61 15.48
C ILE A 344 -21.85 4.28 15.86
N ARG A 345 -22.66 4.24 16.92
CA ARG A 345 -23.37 3.03 17.39
C ARG A 345 -24.34 2.46 16.34
N GLU A 346 -24.83 3.30 15.43
CA GLU A 346 -25.71 2.93 14.34
C GLU A 346 -24.94 2.65 13.03
N PHE A 347 -23.61 2.54 13.10
CA PHE A 347 -22.70 2.42 11.93
C PHE A 347 -22.79 3.59 10.95
N ASN A 348 -23.23 4.77 11.41
CA ASN A 348 -23.21 5.99 10.62
C ASN A 348 -21.92 6.79 10.92
N PHE A 349 -21.00 6.79 9.96
CA PHE A 349 -19.70 7.46 10.08
C PHE A 349 -19.63 8.80 9.34
N GLU A 350 -20.71 9.30 8.73
CA GLU A 350 -20.69 10.52 7.90
C GLU A 350 -20.09 11.72 8.65
N ASN A 351 -20.47 11.91 9.91
CA ASN A 351 -19.99 13.01 10.74
C ASN A 351 -18.52 12.82 11.18
N VAL A 352 -18.10 11.56 11.41
CA VAL A 352 -16.68 11.21 11.66
C VAL A 352 -15.85 11.61 10.45
N LEU A 353 -16.27 11.22 9.25
CA LEU A 353 -15.59 11.52 7.99
C LEU A 353 -15.55 13.02 7.71
N LYS A 354 -16.66 13.73 7.92
CA LYS A 354 -16.73 15.18 7.78
C LYS A 354 -15.74 15.88 8.71
N LEU A 355 -15.69 15.49 9.99
CA LEU A 355 -14.76 16.06 10.96
C LEU A 355 -13.30 15.75 10.60
N ALA A 356 -13.00 14.54 10.16
CA ALA A 356 -11.65 14.15 9.74
C ALA A 356 -11.16 15.02 8.59
N LYS A 357 -11.97 15.14 7.53
CA LYS A 357 -11.68 15.98 6.37
C LYS A 357 -11.55 17.47 6.73
N SER A 358 -12.41 18.02 7.59
CA SER A 358 -12.27 19.40 8.03
C SER A 358 -10.96 19.63 8.79
N GLN A 359 -10.53 18.68 9.63
CA GLN A 359 -9.28 18.80 10.37
C GLN A 359 -8.05 18.72 9.47
N GLU A 360 -8.06 17.84 8.47
CA GLU A 360 -7.02 17.78 7.43
C GLU A 360 -6.88 19.14 6.72
N GLN A 361 -7.99 19.76 6.33
CA GLN A 361 -8.00 21.08 5.67
C GLN A 361 -7.52 22.23 6.56
N GLU A 362 -7.70 22.10 7.87
CA GLU A 362 -7.23 23.07 8.87
C GLU A 362 -5.74 22.88 9.21
N GLY A 363 -5.08 21.84 8.69
CA GLY A 363 -3.66 21.58 8.86
C GLY A 363 -3.32 20.52 9.90
N ALA A 364 -4.27 19.65 10.27
CA ALA A 364 -3.94 18.43 11.02
C ALA A 364 -3.01 17.54 10.18
N GLN A 365 -2.01 16.96 10.83
CA GLN A 365 -1.12 15.97 10.21
C GLN A 365 -1.51 14.54 10.62
N VAL A 366 -2.21 14.40 11.74
CA VAL A 366 -2.77 13.15 12.24
C VAL A 366 -4.14 13.47 12.80
N ILE A 367 -5.09 12.53 12.72
CA ILE A 367 -6.40 12.67 13.36
C ILE A 367 -6.48 11.73 14.56
N ASP A 368 -6.75 12.28 15.75
CA ASP A 368 -7.09 11.49 16.93
C ASP A 368 -8.55 11.04 16.87
N VAL A 369 -8.77 9.75 17.09
CA VAL A 369 -10.08 9.11 16.93
C VAL A 369 -10.45 8.39 18.21
N ASN A 370 -11.49 8.90 18.87
CA ASN A 370 -12.14 8.33 20.05
C ASN A 370 -13.64 8.10 19.74
N PHE A 371 -14.07 6.83 19.75
CA PHE A 371 -15.43 6.41 19.41
C PHE A 371 -16.43 6.50 20.56
N GLY A 372 -16.01 7.02 21.72
CA GLY A 372 -16.86 7.29 22.88
C GLY A 372 -16.94 6.11 23.84
N ILE A 373 -18.15 5.77 24.29
CA ILE A 373 -18.35 4.73 25.30
C ILE A 373 -18.16 3.36 24.64
N GLU A 374 -16.96 2.79 24.76
CA GLU A 374 -16.61 1.55 24.05
C GLU A 374 -17.39 0.32 24.53
N SER A 375 -17.87 0.31 25.78
CA SER A 375 -18.62 -0.83 26.35
C SER A 375 -19.96 -1.12 25.65
N VAL A 376 -20.45 -0.20 24.80
CA VAL A 376 -21.66 -0.38 23.99
C VAL A 376 -21.36 -0.58 22.51
N LEU A 377 -20.08 -0.69 22.14
CA LEU A 377 -19.59 -0.91 20.78
C LEU A 377 -19.03 -2.33 20.64
N SER A 378 -18.69 -2.71 19.41
CA SER A 378 -18.12 -4.02 19.06
C SER A 378 -16.92 -3.85 18.14
N GLU A 379 -16.08 -4.89 18.00
CA GLU A 379 -14.93 -4.93 17.09
C GLU A 379 -15.26 -4.48 15.64
N GLU A 380 -16.48 -4.78 15.19
CA GLU A 380 -16.96 -4.41 13.86
C GLU A 380 -17.09 -2.89 13.69
N HIS A 381 -17.48 -2.16 14.75
CA HIS A 381 -17.57 -0.70 14.70
C HIS A 381 -16.21 -0.07 14.42
N PHE A 382 -15.18 -0.53 15.13
CA PHE A 382 -13.81 -0.05 14.96
C PHE A 382 -13.28 -0.41 13.58
N SER A 383 -13.46 -1.67 13.17
CA SER A 383 -13.00 -2.15 11.86
C SER A 383 -13.62 -1.35 10.71
N LYS A 384 -14.96 -1.18 10.71
CA LYS A 384 -15.67 -0.39 9.69
C LYS A 384 -15.28 1.08 9.71
N ALA A 385 -15.15 1.69 10.89
CA ALA A 385 -14.74 3.08 10.99
C ALA A 385 -13.36 3.32 10.33
N ILE A 386 -12.42 2.38 10.49
CA ILE A 386 -11.09 2.51 9.89
C ILE A 386 -11.14 2.33 8.37
N VAL A 387 -11.96 1.39 7.87
CA VAL A 387 -12.20 1.22 6.43
C VAL A 387 -12.78 2.49 5.82
N GLU A 388 -13.79 3.10 6.45
CA GLU A 388 -14.40 4.35 5.99
C GLU A 388 -13.42 5.53 6.04
N LEU A 389 -12.60 5.62 7.11
CA LEU A 389 -11.58 6.66 7.22
C LEU A 389 -10.50 6.53 6.14
N ASP A 390 -10.00 5.31 5.88
CA ASP A 390 -9.02 5.05 4.81
C ASP A 390 -9.58 5.36 3.42
N LYS A 391 -10.90 5.29 3.23
CA LYS A 391 -11.55 5.62 1.96
C LYS A 391 -11.47 7.11 1.61
N ILE A 392 -11.63 7.99 2.61
CA ILE A 392 -11.87 9.43 2.39
C ILE A 392 -10.73 10.29 2.88
N VAL A 393 -10.08 9.91 3.98
CA VAL A 393 -9.10 10.73 4.68
C VAL A 393 -7.72 10.16 4.42
N SER A 394 -6.84 11.02 3.94
CA SER A 394 -5.54 10.60 3.46
C SER A 394 -4.47 10.65 4.56
N ILE A 395 -4.70 11.40 5.65
CA ILE A 395 -3.72 11.58 6.74
C ILE A 395 -3.76 10.46 7.81
N PRO A 396 -2.64 10.22 8.54
CA PRO A 396 -2.56 9.18 9.56
C PRO A 396 -3.54 9.32 10.74
N ILE A 397 -3.73 8.22 11.48
CA ILE A 397 -4.66 8.13 12.62
C ILE A 397 -3.88 7.94 13.94
N SER A 398 -4.32 8.67 14.96
CA SER A 398 -4.04 8.43 16.37
C SER A 398 -5.22 7.69 16.98
N PHE A 399 -5.00 6.46 17.43
CA PHE A 399 -6.04 5.61 18.01
C PHE A 399 -6.18 5.89 19.50
N ASP A 400 -7.20 6.65 19.89
CA ASP A 400 -7.62 6.84 21.28
C ASP A 400 -8.67 5.78 21.66
N ILE A 401 -8.17 4.54 21.83
CA ILE A 401 -8.96 3.34 22.09
C ILE A 401 -8.47 2.65 23.39
N GLN A 402 -9.41 2.42 24.31
CA GLN A 402 -9.15 1.91 25.65
C GLN A 402 -9.04 0.39 25.69
N TYR A 403 -10.00 -0.33 25.11
CA TYR A 403 -9.99 -1.80 25.08
C TYR A 403 -9.02 -2.31 24.01
N ASN A 404 -8.12 -3.23 24.40
CA ASN A 404 -7.07 -3.71 23.49
C ASN A 404 -7.64 -4.57 22.36
N GLU A 405 -8.75 -5.27 22.58
CA GLU A 405 -9.44 -6.08 21.59
C GLU A 405 -9.97 -5.21 20.42
N PHE A 406 -10.50 -4.02 20.77
CA PHE A 406 -10.98 -3.04 19.79
C PHE A 406 -9.83 -2.33 19.09
N LEU A 407 -8.77 -2.00 19.83
CA LEU A 407 -7.55 -1.46 19.25
C LEU A 407 -6.91 -2.44 18.27
N GLU A 408 -6.84 -3.73 18.61
CA GLU A 408 -6.32 -4.78 17.73
C GLU A 408 -7.14 -4.89 16.45
N SER A 409 -8.46 -4.80 16.54
CA SER A 409 -9.36 -4.77 15.38
C SER A 409 -9.08 -3.56 14.47
N ALA A 410 -8.92 -2.37 15.04
CA ALA A 410 -8.57 -1.15 14.29
C ALA A 410 -7.17 -1.25 13.64
N LEU A 411 -6.17 -1.74 14.38
CA LEU A 411 -4.80 -1.91 13.91
C LEU A 411 -4.67 -2.96 12.81
N MET A 412 -5.51 -4.01 12.82
CA MET A 412 -5.57 -4.98 11.73
C MET A 412 -6.02 -4.32 10.43
N GLU A 413 -7.05 -3.46 10.48
CA GLU A 413 -7.57 -2.75 9.30
C GLU A 413 -6.65 -1.63 8.79
N TYR A 414 -5.86 -1.01 9.66
CA TYR A 414 -5.13 0.22 9.36
C TYR A 414 -3.93 0.04 8.40
N PRO A 415 -3.92 0.63 7.19
CA PRO A 415 -2.89 0.40 6.18
C PRO A 415 -1.68 1.34 6.29
N GLY A 416 -1.10 1.46 7.48
CA GLY A 416 0.03 2.36 7.72
C GLY A 416 0.65 2.17 9.10
N ARG A 417 1.46 3.15 9.51
CA ARG A 417 2.14 3.20 10.80
C ARG A 417 1.42 4.20 11.73
N PRO A 418 0.57 3.74 12.66
CA PRO A 418 -0.31 4.62 13.43
C PRO A 418 0.39 5.25 14.64
N LEU A 419 -0.30 6.21 15.26
CA LEU A 419 -0.04 6.63 16.63
C LEU A 419 -1.04 5.93 17.57
N ILE A 420 -0.57 5.36 18.67
CA ILE A 420 -1.43 4.71 19.69
C ILE A 420 -1.52 5.64 20.90
N ASN A 421 -2.74 6.09 21.20
CA ASN A 421 -3.08 6.95 22.31
C ASN A 421 -3.95 6.16 23.31
N SER A 422 -3.47 5.79 24.49
CA SER A 422 -2.14 5.91 25.06
C SER A 422 -1.86 4.66 25.92
N SER A 423 -0.78 4.67 26.69
CA SER A 423 -0.54 3.72 27.78
C SER A 423 -0.16 4.45 29.05
N LYS A 424 -0.46 3.86 30.21
CA LYS A 424 0.09 4.33 31.49
C LYS A 424 1.54 3.85 31.63
N ALA A 425 2.35 4.56 32.41
CA ALA A 425 3.72 4.18 32.74
C ALA A 425 3.77 3.05 33.79
N THR A 426 3.00 1.98 33.59
CA THR A 426 3.03 0.76 34.42
C THR A 426 3.45 -0.43 33.57
N LYS A 427 4.22 -1.35 34.16
CA LYS A 427 4.73 -2.53 33.44
C LYS A 427 3.61 -3.31 32.75
N GLU A 428 2.50 -3.56 33.44
CA GLU A 428 1.36 -4.33 32.90
C GLU A 428 0.75 -3.69 31.65
N GLU A 429 0.53 -2.37 31.66
CA GLU A 429 -0.05 -1.65 30.52
C GLU A 429 0.94 -1.48 29.38
N LEU A 430 2.23 -1.27 29.70
CA LEU A 430 3.29 -1.23 28.70
C LEU A 430 3.46 -2.59 28.01
N ASP A 431 3.44 -3.71 28.74
CA ASP A 431 3.56 -5.06 28.18
C ASP A 431 2.44 -5.35 27.17
N LYS A 432 1.20 -4.94 27.46
CA LYS A 432 0.07 -5.05 26.54
C LYS A 432 0.31 -4.25 25.25
N LYS A 433 0.77 -3.00 25.36
CA LYS A 433 1.06 -2.16 24.17
C LYS A 433 2.31 -2.60 23.41
N ILE A 434 3.34 -3.13 24.07
CA ILE A 434 4.53 -3.70 23.41
C ILE A 434 4.12 -4.83 22.46
N ARG A 435 3.22 -5.72 22.90
CA ARG A 435 2.71 -6.79 22.03
C ARG A 435 2.05 -6.22 20.77
N LEU A 436 1.19 -5.21 20.91
CA LEU A 436 0.53 -4.57 19.77
C LEU A 436 1.53 -3.85 18.85
N LEU A 437 2.51 -3.12 19.41
CA LEU A 437 3.53 -2.39 18.65
C LEU A 437 4.46 -3.30 17.84
N LYS A 438 4.80 -4.49 18.37
CA LYS A 438 5.60 -5.49 17.64
C LYS A 438 4.79 -6.21 16.57
N ARG A 439 3.49 -6.42 16.83
CA ARG A 439 2.58 -7.14 15.95
C ARG A 439 2.10 -6.29 14.78
N TYR A 440 1.74 -5.03 15.02
CA TYR A 440 1.09 -4.14 14.04
C TYR A 440 1.92 -2.91 13.65
N GLY A 441 3.03 -2.64 14.34
CA GLY A 441 3.83 -1.43 14.14
C GLY A 441 3.19 -0.19 14.77
N GLY A 442 3.87 0.95 14.66
CA GLY A 442 3.35 2.25 15.13
C GLY A 442 4.15 2.90 16.24
N LEU A 443 3.65 4.04 16.69
CA LEU A 443 4.18 4.85 17.77
C LEU A 443 3.27 4.80 18.99
N LEU A 444 3.80 5.11 20.17
CA LEU A 444 3.05 5.08 21.43
C LEU A 444 3.17 6.40 22.18
N ILE A 445 2.03 6.92 22.63
CA ILE A 445 1.97 7.95 23.66
C ILE A 445 1.89 7.27 25.03
N VAL A 446 2.83 7.60 25.92
CA VAL A 446 2.86 7.11 27.29
C VAL A 446 2.53 8.25 28.24
N LEU A 447 1.45 8.11 29.00
CA LEU A 447 1.08 9.03 30.06
C LEU A 447 2.08 8.89 31.21
N ALA A 448 2.65 10.01 31.68
CA ALA A 448 3.61 10.07 32.80
C ALA A 448 2.93 9.86 34.17
N MET A 449 2.13 8.80 34.29
CA MET A 449 1.41 8.40 35.49
C MET A 449 1.40 6.88 35.65
N GLY A 450 1.31 6.44 36.91
CA GLY A 450 1.04 5.07 37.27
C GLY A 450 -0.45 4.85 37.55
N LYS A 451 -0.76 4.34 38.74
CA LYS A 451 -2.15 4.24 39.24
C LYS A 451 -2.73 5.61 39.62
N GLU A 452 -1.88 6.49 40.13
CA GLU A 452 -2.22 7.84 40.56
C GLU A 452 -1.48 8.88 39.70
N ILE A 453 -2.03 10.10 39.66
CA ILE A 453 -1.43 11.24 38.96
C ILE A 453 -0.34 11.85 39.85
N PRO A 454 0.93 11.92 39.40
CA PRO A 454 1.99 12.54 40.19
C PRO A 454 1.82 14.05 40.31
N LYS A 455 2.23 14.59 41.46
CA LYS A 455 2.01 16.00 41.82
C LYS A 455 3.19 16.89 41.45
N THR A 456 4.38 16.32 41.30
CA THR A 456 5.61 17.08 41.02
C THR A 456 6.17 16.77 39.63
N ALA A 457 6.95 17.72 39.08
CA ALA A 457 7.58 17.53 37.78
C ALA A 457 8.64 16.41 37.80
N GLU A 458 9.31 16.23 38.94
CA GLU A 458 10.33 15.19 39.13
C GLU A 458 9.74 13.79 39.07
N GLU A 459 8.59 13.57 39.72
CA GLU A 459 7.91 12.28 39.68
C GLU A 459 7.42 11.94 38.27
N ARG A 460 6.83 12.91 37.55
CA ARG A 460 6.38 12.71 36.16
C ARG A 460 7.56 12.42 35.23
N TYR A 461 8.65 13.18 35.36
CA TYR A 461 9.89 12.93 34.61
C TYR A 461 10.43 11.52 34.87
N THR A 462 10.53 11.11 36.14
CA THR A 462 11.04 9.79 36.53
C THR A 462 10.20 8.67 35.92
N LEU A 463 8.86 8.76 35.99
CA LEU A 463 7.97 7.76 35.40
C LEU A 463 8.05 7.73 33.87
N GLY A 464 8.05 8.89 33.23
CA GLY A 464 8.17 9.00 31.77
C GLY A 464 9.49 8.40 31.25
N LYS A 465 10.61 8.74 31.90
CA LYS A 465 11.93 8.21 31.58
C LYS A 465 12.01 6.69 31.79
N MET A 466 11.53 6.20 32.93
CA MET A 466 11.46 4.76 33.21
C MET A 466 10.65 4.02 32.14
N ALA A 467 9.51 4.56 31.70
CA ALA A 467 8.71 3.92 30.67
C ALA A 467 9.42 3.86 29.31
N VAL A 468 10.12 4.94 28.92
CA VAL A 468 10.94 4.96 27.70
C VAL A 468 12.05 3.92 27.77
N GLU A 469 12.83 3.91 28.86
CA GLU A 469 13.93 2.96 29.06
C GLU A 469 13.42 1.50 29.10
N TYR A 470 12.26 1.27 29.69
CA TYR A 470 11.61 -0.04 29.68
C TYR A 470 11.24 -0.47 28.25
N LEU A 471 10.58 0.40 27.48
CA LEU A 471 10.21 0.13 26.09
C LEU A 471 11.46 -0.14 25.21
N GLU A 472 12.53 0.64 25.39
CA GLU A 472 13.83 0.42 24.73
C GLU A 472 14.41 -0.96 25.05
N SER A 473 14.38 -1.37 26.33
CA SER A 473 14.86 -2.69 26.76
C SER A 473 14.08 -3.85 26.13
N GLN A 474 12.85 -3.59 25.68
CA GLN A 474 11.98 -4.55 25.01
C GLN A 474 12.07 -4.49 23.48
N GLY A 475 12.97 -3.66 22.93
CA GLY A 475 13.22 -3.53 21.50
C GLY A 475 12.29 -2.52 20.79
N ILE A 476 11.65 -1.61 21.53
CA ILE A 476 10.92 -0.49 20.94
C ILE A 476 11.82 0.74 20.95
N ASP A 477 12.22 1.23 19.78
CA ASP A 477 13.09 2.39 19.65
C ASP A 477 12.50 3.62 20.36
N ARG A 478 13.33 4.38 21.09
CA ARG A 478 12.94 5.67 21.70
C ARG A 478 12.27 6.62 20.72
N SER A 479 12.65 6.56 19.45
CA SER A 479 12.10 7.45 18.44
C SER A 479 10.59 7.23 18.17
N ARG A 480 10.06 6.06 18.56
CA ARG A 480 8.65 5.66 18.48
C ARG A 480 7.79 6.08 19.68
N ILE A 481 8.39 6.74 20.67
CA ILE A 481 7.73 7.00 21.96
C ILE A 481 7.55 8.50 22.14
N PHE A 482 6.32 8.90 22.48
CA PHE A 482 6.01 10.19 23.06
C PHE A 482 5.66 10.00 24.52
N VAL A 483 6.10 10.90 25.39
CA VAL A 483 5.64 10.97 26.78
C VAL A 483 4.65 12.13 26.93
N ASP A 484 3.47 11.85 27.46
CA ASP A 484 2.52 12.88 27.88
C ASP A 484 2.82 13.31 29.33
N PRO A 485 3.30 14.55 29.54
CA PRO A 485 3.62 15.10 30.87
C PRO A 485 2.38 15.42 31.71
N LEU A 486 1.18 15.11 31.23
CA LEU A 486 -0.13 15.37 31.81
C LEU A 486 -0.46 16.85 31.89
N VAL A 487 -1.42 17.26 31.07
CA VAL A 487 -2.04 18.59 31.18
C VAL A 487 -3.28 18.49 32.05
N LEU A 488 -3.34 19.34 33.08
CA LEU A 488 -4.50 19.44 33.97
C LEU A 488 -5.22 20.78 33.77
N PRO A 489 -6.54 20.87 34.07
CA PRO A 489 -7.30 22.11 33.88
C PRO A 489 -6.79 23.26 34.75
N ILE A 490 -6.59 24.44 34.17
CA ILE A 490 -6.16 25.64 34.90
C ILE A 490 -7.18 26.06 35.98
N GLY A 491 -8.47 25.84 35.73
CA GLY A 491 -9.55 26.14 36.68
C GLY A 491 -9.51 25.27 37.95
N ALA A 492 -8.72 24.18 37.97
CA ALA A 492 -8.57 23.32 39.14
C ALA A 492 -7.50 23.81 40.13
N ASN A 493 -6.97 25.04 39.97
CA ASN A 493 -5.92 25.63 40.82
C ASN A 493 -4.64 24.78 40.91
N GLN A 494 -4.32 24.04 39.85
CA GLN A 494 -3.10 23.26 39.70
C GLN A 494 -1.98 24.14 39.13
N ASP A 495 -0.75 23.91 39.55
CA ASP A 495 0.42 24.63 39.01
C ASP A 495 0.79 24.07 37.63
N TYR A 496 0.51 24.84 36.56
CA TYR A 496 0.84 24.46 35.19
C TYR A 496 2.35 24.36 34.93
N ASN A 497 3.19 24.99 35.78
CA ASN A 497 4.65 24.89 35.66
C ASN A 497 5.13 23.46 35.86
N VAL A 498 4.40 22.63 36.63
CA VAL A 498 4.72 21.20 36.78
C VAL A 498 4.80 20.51 35.41
N THR A 499 3.85 20.79 34.52
CA THR A 499 3.84 20.23 33.17
C THR A 499 4.98 20.81 32.31
N LEU A 500 5.20 22.13 32.35
CA LEU A 500 6.26 22.79 31.57
C LEU A 500 7.67 22.33 31.99
N GLU A 501 7.93 22.20 33.29
CA GLU A 501 9.19 21.68 33.82
C GLU A 501 9.39 20.20 33.46
N THR A 502 8.33 19.39 33.47
CA THR A 502 8.37 17.99 33.03
C THR A 502 8.77 17.91 31.55
N ILE A 503 8.15 18.73 30.69
CA ILE A 503 8.50 18.82 29.25
C ILE A 503 9.99 19.16 29.10
N LYS A 504 10.46 20.18 29.82
CA LYS A 504 11.85 20.62 29.76
C LYS A 504 12.84 19.53 30.15
N LYS A 505 12.56 18.79 31.23
CA LYS A 505 13.41 17.68 31.70
C LYS A 505 13.44 16.53 30.70
N LEU A 506 12.28 16.09 30.22
CA LEU A 506 12.18 15.00 29.22
C LEU A 506 12.86 15.38 27.90
N SER A 507 12.62 16.61 27.41
CA SER A 507 13.22 17.11 26.17
C SER A 507 14.75 17.23 26.27
N SER A 508 15.27 17.62 27.44
CA SER A 508 16.72 17.66 27.70
C SER A 508 17.39 16.28 27.61
N ASP A 509 16.64 15.21 27.88
CA ASP A 509 17.07 13.81 27.73
C ASP A 509 16.79 13.25 26.32
N GLY A 510 16.36 14.09 25.38
CA GLY A 510 16.02 13.70 24.00
C GLY A 510 14.72 12.90 23.89
N ILE A 511 13.87 12.90 24.92
CA ILE A 511 12.57 12.23 24.92
C ILE A 511 11.53 13.16 24.30
N LYS A 512 10.80 12.68 23.28
CA LYS A 512 9.72 13.45 22.65
C LYS A 512 8.54 13.53 23.59
N THR A 513 7.89 14.69 23.62
CA THR A 513 6.69 14.90 24.46
C THR A 513 5.50 15.35 23.63
N MET A 514 4.31 14.87 23.99
CA MET A 514 3.05 15.25 23.37
C MET A 514 2.01 15.54 24.46
N ILE A 515 1.13 16.52 24.25
CA ILE A 515 0.08 16.85 25.22
C ILE A 515 -1.31 16.85 24.58
N GLY A 516 -2.33 16.51 25.37
CA GLY A 516 -3.72 16.91 25.09
C GLY A 516 -3.96 18.37 25.48
N LEU A 517 -3.90 19.29 24.51
CA LEU A 517 -3.92 20.74 24.77
C LEU A 517 -5.25 21.21 25.38
N SER A 518 -6.37 20.70 24.87
CA SER A 518 -7.71 21.09 25.31
C SER A 518 -8.01 20.81 26.79
N ASN A 519 -7.25 19.92 27.43
CA ASN A 519 -7.38 19.66 28.87
C ASN A 519 -7.01 20.88 29.72
N PHE A 520 -6.13 21.75 29.23
CA PHE A 520 -5.68 22.94 29.94
C PHE A 520 -6.83 23.93 30.17
N SER A 521 -7.59 24.22 29.11
CA SER A 521 -8.71 25.16 29.11
C SER A 521 -10.06 24.53 29.47
N PHE A 522 -10.08 23.27 29.91
CA PHE A 522 -11.33 22.58 30.24
C PHE A 522 -12.12 23.34 31.32
N GLY A 523 -13.39 23.65 31.03
CA GLY A 523 -14.27 24.39 31.93
C GLY A 523 -14.07 25.92 31.98
N MET A 524 -13.17 26.47 31.16
CA MET A 524 -12.87 27.91 31.12
C MET A 524 -13.55 28.61 29.92
N PRO A 525 -13.90 29.91 30.03
CA PRO A 525 -14.21 30.75 28.87
C PRO A 525 -12.93 31.04 28.05
N ASN A 526 -13.07 31.54 26.82
CA ASN A 526 -11.93 32.00 25.99
C ASN A 526 -10.84 30.92 25.84
N ARG A 527 -11.28 29.72 25.44
CA ARG A 527 -10.43 28.52 25.40
C ARG A 527 -9.29 28.64 24.38
N ASP A 528 -9.54 29.25 23.22
CA ASP A 528 -8.54 29.42 22.16
C ASP A 528 -7.35 30.26 22.65
N GLU A 529 -7.59 31.41 23.30
CA GLU A 529 -6.52 32.26 23.80
C GLU A 529 -5.67 31.58 24.89
N LEU A 530 -6.32 30.81 25.78
CA LEU A 530 -5.64 30.04 26.83
C LEU A 530 -4.81 28.89 26.23
N ASN A 531 -5.39 28.12 25.30
CA ASN A 531 -4.72 27.03 24.60
C ASN A 531 -3.51 27.56 23.82
N ALA A 532 -3.67 28.64 23.06
CA ALA A 532 -2.61 29.27 22.29
C ALA A 532 -1.44 29.73 23.19
N SER A 533 -1.76 30.39 24.31
CA SER A 533 -0.76 30.88 25.26
C SER A 533 0.02 29.73 25.91
N PHE A 534 -0.68 28.68 26.36
CA PHE A 534 -0.03 27.52 26.97
C PHE A 534 0.80 26.74 25.95
N LEU A 535 0.31 26.58 24.72
CA LEU A 535 1.04 25.94 23.63
C LEU A 535 2.39 26.64 23.37
N ALA A 536 2.42 27.98 23.35
CA ALA A 536 3.66 28.73 23.17
C ALA A 536 4.68 28.43 24.29
N LEU A 537 4.23 28.43 25.55
CA LEU A 537 5.07 28.11 26.71
C LEU A 537 5.59 26.66 26.66
N ALA A 538 4.72 25.72 26.30
CA ALA A 538 5.07 24.30 26.18
C ALA A 538 6.08 24.06 25.06
N MET A 539 5.88 24.69 23.89
CA MET A 539 6.83 24.64 22.76
C MET A 539 8.17 25.24 23.12
N HIS A 540 8.20 26.37 23.83
CA HIS A 540 9.44 26.96 24.35
C HIS A 540 10.16 26.03 25.33
N SER A 541 9.40 25.23 26.07
CA SER A 541 9.94 24.23 27.01
C SER A 541 10.43 22.94 26.33
N GLY A 542 10.19 22.76 25.02
CA GLY A 542 10.68 21.59 24.27
C GLY A 542 9.60 20.65 23.72
N LEU A 543 8.31 21.02 23.79
CA LEU A 543 7.20 20.20 23.29
C LEU A 543 7.41 19.79 21.82
N SER A 544 7.11 18.51 21.51
CA SER A 544 7.33 17.88 20.21
C SER A 544 6.04 17.58 19.43
N GLY A 545 4.88 17.65 20.06
CA GLY A 545 3.59 17.50 19.39
C GLY A 545 2.43 17.84 20.31
N ALA A 546 1.24 17.99 19.75
CA ALA A 546 0.03 18.23 20.54
C ALA A 546 -1.21 17.66 19.85
N ILE A 547 -2.09 17.07 20.67
CA ILE A 547 -3.47 16.80 20.34
C ILE A 547 -4.25 18.07 20.66
N LEU A 548 -4.78 18.72 19.62
CA LEU A 548 -5.39 20.04 19.70
C LEU A 548 -6.59 20.21 18.75
N ASN A 549 -7.37 21.25 18.99
CA ASN A 549 -8.46 21.64 18.13
C ASN A 549 -7.96 22.47 16.94
N THR A 550 -7.89 21.89 15.74
CA THR A 550 -7.33 22.58 14.56
C THR A 550 -8.17 23.76 14.05
N SER A 551 -9.42 23.91 14.49
CA SER A 551 -10.24 25.08 14.12
C SER A 551 -9.97 26.31 14.98
N GLU A 552 -9.15 26.20 16.04
CA GLU A 552 -8.76 27.31 16.89
C GLU A 552 -7.69 28.17 16.20
N ASP A 553 -8.12 29.34 15.70
CA ASP A 553 -7.31 30.20 14.85
C ASP A 553 -6.12 30.81 15.59
N ALA A 554 -6.30 31.27 16.84
CA ALA A 554 -5.20 31.83 17.62
C ALA A 554 -4.16 30.73 17.92
N THR A 555 -4.62 29.55 18.33
CA THR A 555 -3.78 28.38 18.59
C THR A 555 -2.95 27.99 17.35
N MET A 556 -3.57 27.85 16.18
CA MET A 556 -2.86 27.48 14.95
C MET A 556 -1.92 28.57 14.44
N LYS A 557 -2.26 29.86 14.61
CA LYS A 557 -1.36 30.98 14.29
C LYS A 557 -0.14 31.01 15.19
N ILE A 558 -0.32 30.83 16.49
CA ILE A 558 0.79 30.77 17.46
C ILE A 558 1.69 29.57 17.19
N LEU A 559 1.11 28.39 16.93
CA LEU A 559 1.87 27.20 16.53
C LEU A 559 2.81 27.50 15.35
N ARG A 560 2.27 28.06 14.25
CA ARG A 560 3.06 28.42 13.07
C ARG A 560 4.16 29.44 13.38
N GLY A 561 3.84 30.44 14.21
CA GLY A 561 4.81 31.44 14.67
C GLY A 561 5.94 30.80 15.48
N MET A 562 5.62 29.93 16.43
CA MET A 562 6.59 29.26 17.30
C MET A 562 7.49 28.28 16.54
N ILE A 563 6.95 27.55 15.55
CA ILE A 563 7.75 26.71 14.65
C ILE A 563 8.86 27.53 13.97
N ARG A 564 8.53 28.73 13.47
CA ARG A 564 9.50 29.65 12.85
C ARG A 564 10.50 30.23 13.85
N ILE A 565 10.01 30.69 15.00
CA ILE A 565 10.85 31.29 16.06
C ILE A 565 11.89 30.30 16.58
N LEU A 566 11.50 29.03 16.79
CA LEU A 566 12.39 28.01 17.32
C LEU A 566 13.36 27.44 16.26
N GLY A 567 13.40 27.99 15.04
CA GLY A 567 14.21 27.47 13.95
C GLY A 567 13.82 26.05 13.54
N LYS A 568 12.59 25.65 13.86
CA LYS A 568 12.03 24.32 13.64
C LYS A 568 11.36 24.24 12.26
N GLU A 569 11.97 24.81 11.23
CA GLU A 569 11.42 24.68 9.87
C GLU A 569 11.68 23.28 9.31
N SER A 570 10.61 22.57 8.96
CA SER A 570 10.68 21.46 8.04
C SER A 570 10.84 22.02 6.63
N ALA A 571 11.96 21.77 5.98
CA ALA A 571 12.13 22.06 4.56
C ALA A 571 11.15 21.19 3.74
N ARG A 572 9.96 21.72 3.45
CA ARG A 572 9.15 21.52 2.23
C ARG A 572 7.78 22.19 2.44
N ILE A 573 7.63 23.37 1.86
CA ILE A 573 6.32 23.86 1.45
C ILE A 573 5.95 23.00 0.25
N SER A 574 4.94 22.14 0.39
CA SER A 574 4.27 21.56 -0.76
C SER A 574 3.77 22.72 -1.61
N GLU A 575 4.27 22.86 -2.84
CA GLU A 575 3.63 23.72 -3.82
C GLU A 575 2.17 23.28 -3.90
N GLU A 576 1.25 24.18 -3.52
CA GLU A 576 -0.17 23.99 -3.85
C GLU A 576 -0.24 23.73 -5.35
N VAL A 577 -0.73 22.54 -5.71
CA VAL A 577 -1.10 22.23 -7.08
C VAL A 577 -2.13 23.28 -7.47
N LYS A 578 -1.73 24.24 -8.31
CA LYS A 578 -2.65 25.20 -8.94
C LYS A 578 -3.59 24.43 -9.88
N SER A 579 -4.64 23.85 -9.32
CA SER A 579 -5.72 23.22 -10.08
C SER A 579 -6.97 24.10 -10.08
N SER A 580 -7.87 23.87 -11.04
CA SER A 580 -9.18 24.53 -11.04
C SER A 580 -9.98 24.25 -9.74
N GLU A 581 -10.86 25.18 -9.35
CA GLU A 581 -11.66 25.09 -8.12
C GLU A 581 -12.48 23.78 -8.06
N LEU A 582 -13.06 23.38 -9.20
CA LEU A 582 -13.77 22.11 -9.33
C LEU A 582 -12.87 20.89 -9.10
N VAL A 583 -11.67 20.87 -9.68
CA VAL A 583 -10.70 19.78 -9.47
C VAL A 583 -10.35 19.64 -7.99
N HIS A 584 -10.11 20.76 -7.32
CA HIS A 584 -9.83 20.77 -5.90
C HIS A 584 -11.01 20.24 -5.06
N LEU A 585 -12.26 20.59 -5.40
CA LEU A 585 -13.46 20.10 -4.73
C LEU A 585 -13.68 18.59 -4.94
N LEU A 586 -13.43 18.09 -6.17
CA LEU A 586 -13.54 16.68 -6.53
C LEU A 586 -12.46 15.83 -5.85
N LEU A 587 -11.20 16.26 -5.86
CA LEU A 587 -10.09 15.55 -5.22
C LEU A 587 -10.25 15.40 -3.71
N ARG A 588 -10.98 16.33 -3.08
CA ARG A 588 -11.30 16.29 -1.66
C ARG A 588 -12.57 15.49 -1.37
N GLY A 589 -13.31 15.06 -2.39
CA GLY A 589 -14.60 14.39 -2.24
C GLY A 589 -15.70 15.27 -1.66
N ASN A 590 -15.73 16.57 -2.01
CA ASN A 590 -16.73 17.51 -1.48
C ASN A 590 -17.96 17.59 -2.39
N LEU A 591 -18.82 16.57 -2.33
CA LEU A 591 -19.97 16.44 -3.24
C LEU A 591 -20.88 17.68 -3.24
N ASN A 592 -21.29 18.19 -2.09
CA ASN A 592 -22.24 19.30 -2.02
C ASN A 592 -21.71 20.59 -2.66
N ASP A 593 -20.45 20.94 -2.37
CA ASP A 593 -19.85 22.16 -2.90
C ASP A 593 -19.45 21.98 -4.38
N ALA A 594 -18.97 20.79 -4.76
CA ALA A 594 -18.70 20.45 -6.17
C ALA A 594 -19.99 20.51 -6.99
N GLU A 595 -21.09 19.94 -6.48
CA GLU A 595 -22.39 19.96 -7.13
C GLU A 595 -22.90 21.39 -7.26
N LYS A 596 -22.82 22.20 -6.20
CA LYS A 596 -23.22 23.62 -6.25
C LYS A 596 -22.39 24.41 -7.25
N HIS A 597 -21.07 24.19 -7.29
CA HIS A 597 -20.16 24.83 -8.23
C HIS A 597 -20.51 24.42 -9.67
N VAL A 598 -20.74 23.13 -9.93
CA VAL A 598 -21.10 22.62 -11.27
C VAL A 598 -22.48 23.10 -11.72
N LEU A 599 -23.49 23.09 -10.83
CA LEU A 599 -24.85 23.55 -11.16
C LEU A 599 -24.91 25.07 -11.36
N SER A 600 -23.96 25.85 -10.83
CA SER A 600 -23.88 27.29 -11.09
C SER A 600 -23.69 27.62 -12.58
N PHE A 601 -23.14 26.69 -13.37
CA PHE A 601 -22.97 26.87 -14.81
C PHE A 601 -24.26 26.67 -15.61
N LEU A 602 -25.36 26.18 -15.01
CA LEU A 602 -26.66 26.03 -15.67
C LEU A 602 -27.28 27.37 -16.11
N ASP A 603 -26.81 28.48 -15.54
CA ASP A 603 -27.22 29.82 -15.97
C ASP A 603 -26.70 30.18 -17.36
N THR A 604 -25.66 29.50 -17.85
CA THR A 604 -24.95 29.84 -19.10
C THR A 604 -24.73 28.67 -20.06
N LEU A 605 -24.79 27.43 -19.57
CA LEU A 605 -24.53 26.20 -20.35
C LEU A 605 -25.67 25.21 -20.18
N THR A 606 -25.93 24.41 -21.22
CA THR A 606 -26.86 23.27 -21.12
C THR A 606 -26.26 22.15 -20.26
N PRO A 607 -27.08 21.27 -19.64
CA PRO A 607 -26.57 20.14 -18.85
C PRO A 607 -25.55 19.26 -19.60
N ILE A 608 -25.76 19.06 -20.91
CA ILE A 608 -24.83 18.31 -21.78
C ILE A 608 -23.51 19.04 -21.94
N GLU A 609 -23.53 20.36 -22.19
CA GLU A 609 -22.31 21.16 -22.32
C GLU A 609 -21.53 21.21 -21.00
N ILE A 610 -22.21 21.28 -19.85
CA ILE A 610 -21.56 21.22 -18.53
C ILE A 610 -20.84 19.88 -18.35
N ILE A 611 -21.49 18.77 -18.70
CA ILE A 611 -20.88 17.44 -18.67
C ILE A 611 -19.62 17.40 -19.56
N GLN A 612 -19.73 17.83 -20.82
CA GLN A 612 -18.68 17.67 -21.82
C GLN A 612 -17.52 18.68 -21.66
N THR A 613 -17.77 19.87 -21.12
CA THR A 613 -16.79 20.95 -21.11
C THR A 613 -16.27 21.33 -19.73
N ILE A 614 -17.07 21.14 -18.67
CA ILE A 614 -16.69 21.49 -17.30
C ILE A 614 -16.27 20.21 -16.55
N LEU A 615 -17.19 19.25 -16.42
CA LEU A 615 -16.95 18.04 -15.62
C LEU A 615 -15.90 17.13 -16.28
N ALA A 616 -16.01 16.88 -17.58
CA ALA A 616 -15.04 16.06 -18.32
C ALA A 616 -13.63 16.69 -18.33
N LYS A 617 -13.51 18.03 -18.38
CA LYS A 617 -12.19 18.70 -18.30
C LYS A 617 -11.59 18.63 -16.89
N ALA A 618 -12.41 18.76 -15.85
CA ALA A 618 -11.95 18.58 -14.48
C ALA A 618 -11.47 17.14 -14.24
N MET A 619 -12.20 16.13 -14.72
CA MET A 619 -11.77 14.73 -14.63
C MET A 619 -10.52 14.44 -15.48
N GLU A 620 -10.36 15.10 -16.63
CA GLU A 620 -9.13 15.04 -17.42
C GLU A 620 -7.95 15.66 -16.68
N GLU A 621 -8.13 16.85 -16.08
CA GLU A 621 -7.10 17.50 -15.26
C GLU A 621 -6.71 16.63 -14.05
N ILE A 622 -7.67 16.00 -13.37
CA ILE A 622 -7.43 15.01 -12.30
C ILE A 622 -6.63 13.81 -12.84
N GLY A 623 -7.00 13.29 -14.02
CA GLY A 623 -6.25 12.24 -14.70
C GLY A 623 -4.80 12.66 -14.99
N ASN A 624 -4.59 13.91 -15.42
CA ASN A 624 -3.26 14.49 -15.64
C ASN A 624 -2.46 14.56 -14.32
N LEU A 625 -3.10 15.03 -13.24
CA LEU A 625 -2.47 15.09 -11.92
C LEU A 625 -2.05 13.70 -11.43
N TYR A 626 -2.84 12.66 -11.72
CA TYR A 626 -2.51 11.28 -11.37
C TYR A 626 -1.30 10.79 -12.17
N ALA A 627 -1.30 10.97 -13.49
CA ALA A 627 -0.18 10.56 -14.34
C ALA A 627 1.12 11.34 -14.08
N GLU A 628 1.01 12.60 -13.65
CA GLU A 628 2.12 13.43 -13.18
C GLU A 628 2.56 13.09 -11.75
N ASN A 629 1.94 12.09 -11.11
CA ASN A 629 2.20 11.68 -9.72
C ASN A 629 1.98 12.79 -8.67
N LYS A 630 1.10 13.75 -8.97
CA LYS A 630 0.70 14.81 -8.04
C LYS A 630 -0.46 14.39 -7.13
N ILE A 631 -1.23 13.38 -7.53
CA ILE A 631 -2.27 12.74 -6.74
C ILE A 631 -2.16 11.21 -6.88
N TYR A 632 -2.78 10.45 -5.97
CA TYR A 632 -2.70 8.98 -5.94
C TYR A 632 -4.03 8.31 -6.30
N LEU A 633 -4.03 7.00 -6.51
CA LEU A 633 -5.21 6.23 -6.90
C LEU A 633 -6.44 6.45 -5.98
N PRO A 634 -6.33 6.52 -4.65
CA PRO A 634 -7.47 6.85 -3.79
C PRO A 634 -8.11 8.20 -4.13
N HIS A 635 -7.33 9.21 -4.49
CA HIS A 635 -7.84 10.52 -4.90
C HIS A 635 -8.58 10.45 -6.24
N LEU A 636 -8.10 9.62 -7.17
CA LEU A 636 -8.75 9.40 -8.46
C LEU A 636 -10.10 8.68 -8.28
N ILE A 637 -10.14 7.66 -7.42
CA ILE A 637 -11.37 6.94 -7.06
C ILE A 637 -12.35 7.90 -6.36
N LEU A 638 -11.89 8.65 -5.36
CA LEU A 638 -12.71 9.62 -4.63
C LEU A 638 -13.28 10.70 -5.55
N ALA A 639 -12.47 11.23 -6.47
CA ALA A 639 -12.92 12.21 -7.44
C ALA A 639 -13.97 11.64 -8.39
N ALA A 640 -13.80 10.40 -8.86
CA ALA A 640 -14.78 9.72 -9.69
C ALA A 640 -16.08 9.41 -8.93
N GLU A 641 -16.00 8.93 -7.69
CA GLU A 641 -17.17 8.72 -6.82
C GLU A 641 -17.91 10.03 -6.54
N THR A 642 -17.19 11.15 -6.45
CA THR A 642 -17.79 12.47 -6.23
C THR A 642 -18.38 13.06 -7.50
N SER A 643 -17.78 12.81 -8.66
CA SER A 643 -18.30 13.29 -9.94
C SER A 643 -19.53 12.51 -10.40
N LYS A 644 -19.63 11.22 -10.08
CA LYS A 644 -20.69 10.32 -10.56
C LYS A 644 -22.12 10.76 -10.17
N PRO A 645 -22.44 11.15 -8.93
CA PRO A 645 -23.76 11.70 -8.59
C PRO A 645 -24.08 13.01 -9.32
N ILE A 646 -23.09 13.89 -9.48
CA ILE A 646 -23.24 15.18 -10.20
C ILE A 646 -23.55 14.91 -11.67
N PHE A 647 -22.80 14.01 -12.29
CA PHE A 647 -23.00 13.56 -13.66
C PHE A 647 -24.41 12.97 -13.85
N ASN A 648 -24.82 12.05 -12.98
CA ASN A 648 -26.15 11.44 -13.03
C ASN A 648 -27.28 12.48 -12.88
N LYS A 649 -27.09 13.47 -12.01
CA LYS A 649 -28.04 14.56 -11.81
C LYS A 649 -28.17 15.43 -13.06
N LEU A 650 -27.05 15.84 -13.67
CA LEU A 650 -27.06 16.59 -14.93
C LEU A 650 -27.71 15.79 -16.07
N LEU A 651 -27.43 14.49 -16.15
CA LEU A 651 -28.06 13.58 -17.12
C LEU A 651 -29.58 13.49 -16.94
N SER A 652 -30.07 13.44 -15.70
CA SER A 652 -31.51 13.41 -15.42
C SER A 652 -32.25 14.69 -15.83
N MET A 653 -31.53 15.80 -16.03
CA MET A 653 -32.08 17.08 -16.50
C MET A 653 -32.18 17.16 -18.03
N VAL A 654 -31.59 16.20 -18.75
CA VAL A 654 -31.69 16.10 -20.20
C VAL A 654 -32.97 15.32 -20.53
N ALA A 655 -33.93 15.96 -21.20
CA ALA A 655 -35.14 15.29 -21.69
C ALA A 655 -34.76 14.13 -22.64
N GLU A 656 -35.53 13.04 -22.62
CA GLU A 656 -35.28 11.71 -23.24
C GLU A 656 -35.02 11.63 -24.77
N LYS A 657 -34.53 12.67 -25.45
CA LYS A 657 -34.06 12.58 -26.83
C LYS A 657 -32.70 13.26 -26.98
N ASP A 658 -31.70 12.41 -27.28
CA ASP A 658 -30.27 12.69 -27.50
C ASP A 658 -29.40 12.93 -26.26
N SER A 659 -29.19 11.87 -25.48
CA SER A 659 -28.01 11.76 -24.63
C SER A 659 -26.75 11.61 -25.49
N ALA A 660 -26.07 12.72 -25.81
CA ALA A 660 -24.80 12.69 -26.55
C ALA A 660 -23.66 12.17 -25.65
N ARG A 661 -23.54 10.84 -25.54
CA ARG A 661 -22.36 10.14 -24.99
C ARG A 661 -21.18 10.35 -25.94
N LEU A 662 -19.97 10.57 -25.42
CA LEU A 662 -18.79 10.80 -26.27
C LEU A 662 -18.48 9.63 -27.20
N GLY A 663 -18.81 8.41 -26.75
CA GLY A 663 -18.67 7.15 -27.48
C GLY A 663 -18.91 5.98 -26.53
N ARG A 664 -19.15 4.80 -27.10
CA ARG A 664 -19.33 3.53 -26.39
C ARG A 664 -18.05 2.70 -26.47
N ILE A 665 -17.52 2.31 -25.32
CA ILE A 665 -16.28 1.54 -25.21
C ILE A 665 -16.59 0.18 -24.58
N LEU A 666 -16.21 -0.89 -25.26
CA LEU A 666 -16.24 -2.24 -24.70
C LEU A 666 -14.89 -2.53 -24.04
N LEU A 667 -14.85 -2.80 -22.74
CA LEU A 667 -13.64 -3.15 -22.03
C LEU A 667 -13.62 -4.64 -21.64
N ALA A 668 -12.47 -5.28 -21.82
CA ALA A 668 -12.25 -6.66 -21.40
C ALA A 668 -10.79 -6.87 -20.98
N THR A 669 -10.56 -7.72 -19.98
CA THR A 669 -9.23 -8.33 -19.85
C THR A 669 -9.19 -9.52 -20.80
N VAL A 670 -8.11 -9.62 -21.60
CA VAL A 670 -8.00 -10.68 -22.61
C VAL A 670 -8.03 -12.07 -21.97
N GLU A 671 -8.43 -13.04 -22.78
CA GLU A 671 -8.52 -14.44 -22.37
C GLU A 671 -7.23 -14.95 -21.70
N GLY A 672 -7.38 -15.60 -20.56
CA GLY A 672 -6.32 -16.10 -19.68
C GLY A 672 -5.76 -15.09 -18.70
N ASP A 673 -6.21 -13.84 -18.73
CA ASP A 673 -5.74 -12.81 -17.82
C ASP A 673 -6.85 -12.38 -16.87
N ILE A 674 -6.67 -12.76 -15.59
CA ILE A 674 -7.61 -12.45 -14.51
C ILE A 674 -7.29 -11.14 -13.78
N HIS A 675 -6.24 -10.43 -14.19
CA HIS A 675 -5.88 -9.16 -13.58
C HIS A 675 -6.79 -8.06 -14.13
N ASP A 676 -7.73 -7.61 -13.30
CA ASP A 676 -8.76 -6.65 -13.68
C ASP A 676 -8.60 -5.28 -13.01
N ILE A 677 -7.67 -5.13 -12.07
CA ILE A 677 -7.41 -3.87 -11.36
C ILE A 677 -7.18 -2.73 -12.36
N GLY A 678 -6.20 -2.88 -13.26
CA GLY A 678 -5.88 -1.84 -14.25
C GLY A 678 -7.06 -1.52 -15.17
N LYS A 679 -7.81 -2.54 -15.60
CA LYS A 679 -9.02 -2.38 -16.42
C LYS A 679 -10.12 -1.62 -15.67
N LYS A 680 -10.37 -1.95 -14.41
CA LYS A 680 -11.37 -1.26 -13.57
C LYS A 680 -10.99 0.20 -13.36
N ILE A 681 -9.72 0.51 -13.13
CA ILE A 681 -9.23 1.89 -13.07
C ILE A 681 -9.52 2.61 -14.40
N VAL A 682 -9.16 2.02 -15.54
CA VAL A 682 -9.43 2.58 -16.86
C VAL A 682 -10.93 2.77 -17.11
N ALA A 683 -11.77 1.81 -16.69
CA ALA A 683 -13.22 1.91 -16.78
C ALA A 683 -13.75 3.12 -16.00
N THR A 684 -13.38 3.25 -14.72
CA THR A 684 -13.76 4.39 -13.87
C THR A 684 -13.33 5.72 -14.46
N VAL A 685 -12.11 5.80 -14.99
CA VAL A 685 -11.59 7.03 -15.61
C VAL A 685 -12.34 7.36 -16.90
N LEU A 686 -12.59 6.40 -17.78
CA LEU A 686 -13.34 6.60 -19.03
C LEU A 686 -14.81 6.98 -18.77
N GLU A 687 -15.49 6.32 -17.83
CA GLU A 687 -16.85 6.69 -17.40
C GLU A 687 -16.88 8.14 -16.92
N SER A 688 -15.91 8.52 -16.08
CA SER A 688 -15.81 9.89 -15.56
C SER A 688 -15.50 10.94 -16.63
N ALA A 689 -14.85 10.53 -17.72
CA ALA A 689 -14.56 11.39 -18.86
C ALA A 689 -15.77 11.55 -19.81
N GLY A 690 -16.88 10.86 -19.57
CA GLY A 690 -18.13 10.97 -20.35
C GLY A 690 -18.35 9.87 -21.40
N PHE A 691 -17.59 8.77 -21.35
CA PHE A 691 -17.80 7.59 -22.20
C PHE A 691 -18.81 6.62 -21.58
N GLU A 692 -19.58 5.92 -22.42
CA GLU A 692 -20.31 4.73 -21.98
C GLU A 692 -19.34 3.54 -21.99
N VAL A 693 -19.00 3.03 -20.81
CA VAL A 693 -18.13 1.88 -20.67
C VAL A 693 -18.97 0.63 -20.42
N ILE A 694 -18.77 -0.39 -21.24
CA ILE A 694 -19.33 -1.72 -21.04
C ILE A 694 -18.18 -2.65 -20.71
N ASP A 695 -17.97 -2.90 -19.43
CA ASP A 695 -16.99 -3.86 -18.96
C ASP A 695 -17.59 -5.28 -18.99
N ILE A 696 -17.10 -6.13 -19.89
CA ILE A 696 -17.55 -7.53 -20.03
C ILE A 696 -16.72 -8.51 -19.20
N GLY A 697 -15.89 -8.00 -18.28
CA GLY A 697 -15.19 -8.78 -17.29
C GLY A 697 -13.73 -9.05 -17.63
N LYS A 698 -13.19 -10.07 -16.96
CA LYS A 698 -11.81 -10.53 -17.07
C LYS A 698 -11.80 -11.96 -17.60
N ASP A 699 -10.65 -12.40 -18.12
CA ASP A 699 -10.55 -13.69 -18.81
C ASP A 699 -11.61 -13.87 -19.90
N VAL A 700 -11.69 -12.89 -20.81
CA VAL A 700 -12.76 -12.88 -21.82
C VAL A 700 -12.25 -13.43 -23.17
N PRO A 701 -12.85 -14.51 -23.70
CA PRO A 701 -12.48 -15.06 -24.99
C PRO A 701 -12.69 -14.10 -26.17
N ALA A 702 -11.84 -14.22 -27.19
CA ALA A 702 -11.98 -13.45 -28.42
C ALA A 702 -13.34 -13.66 -29.11
N SER A 703 -13.92 -14.86 -29.00
CA SER A 703 -15.27 -15.18 -29.48
C SER A 703 -16.36 -14.41 -28.73
N VAL A 704 -16.25 -14.31 -27.40
CA VAL A 704 -17.21 -13.56 -26.57
C VAL A 704 -17.08 -12.06 -26.84
N ILE A 705 -15.85 -11.55 -26.98
CA ILE A 705 -15.61 -10.16 -27.38
C ILE A 705 -16.26 -9.90 -28.76
N LEU A 706 -16.06 -10.80 -29.73
CA LEU A 706 -16.68 -10.70 -31.05
C LEU A 706 -18.23 -10.67 -30.97
N GLU A 707 -18.83 -11.57 -30.20
CA GLU A 707 -20.28 -11.62 -30.01
C GLU A 707 -20.80 -10.32 -29.37
N LYS A 708 -20.12 -9.84 -28.32
CA LYS A 708 -20.47 -8.60 -27.64
C LYS A 708 -20.26 -7.37 -28.52
N VAL A 709 -19.24 -7.35 -29.37
CA VAL A 709 -19.06 -6.28 -30.37
C VAL A 709 -20.21 -6.30 -31.39
N LYS A 710 -20.66 -7.47 -31.85
CA LYS A 710 -21.81 -7.59 -32.77
C LYS A 710 -23.13 -7.16 -32.12
N GLU A 711 -23.33 -7.54 -30.86
CA GLU A 711 -24.53 -7.23 -30.06
C GLU A 711 -24.61 -5.74 -29.68
N LEU A 712 -23.55 -5.22 -29.08
CA LEU A 712 -23.55 -3.92 -28.41
C LEU A 712 -23.07 -2.79 -29.31
N LYS A 713 -22.45 -3.11 -30.46
CA LYS A 713 -21.90 -2.16 -31.45
C LYS A 713 -21.14 -1.00 -30.78
N PRO A 714 -20.07 -1.30 -30.01
CA PRO A 714 -19.23 -0.27 -29.43
C PRO A 714 -18.50 0.51 -30.53
N ASP A 715 -17.98 1.69 -30.22
CA ASP A 715 -17.15 2.48 -31.11
C ASP A 715 -15.66 2.11 -30.98
N ILE A 716 -15.25 1.63 -29.79
CA ILE A 716 -13.87 1.22 -29.47
C ILE A 716 -13.90 -0.05 -28.62
N VAL A 717 -12.94 -0.96 -28.85
CA VAL A 717 -12.65 -2.08 -27.94
C VAL A 717 -11.36 -1.78 -27.18
N GLY A 718 -11.42 -1.74 -25.85
CA GLY A 718 -10.25 -1.63 -24.98
C GLY A 718 -9.90 -2.98 -24.36
N LEU A 719 -8.64 -3.40 -24.49
CA LEU A 719 -8.13 -4.68 -24.01
C LEU A 719 -7.03 -4.47 -22.96
N SER A 720 -7.16 -5.14 -21.83
CA SER A 720 -6.12 -5.20 -20.80
C SER A 720 -5.38 -6.54 -20.86
N ALA A 721 -4.04 -6.51 -20.85
CA ALA A 721 -3.19 -7.69 -20.70
C ALA A 721 -2.01 -7.36 -19.75
N MET A 722 -2.08 -7.89 -18.52
CA MET A 722 -1.06 -7.70 -17.49
C MET A 722 0.04 -8.75 -17.60
N MET A 723 -0.32 -10.03 -17.81
CA MET A 723 0.65 -11.12 -17.82
C MET A 723 1.40 -11.22 -19.14
N THR A 724 2.68 -11.57 -19.07
CA THR A 724 3.51 -11.78 -20.25
C THR A 724 3.03 -12.98 -21.08
N THR A 725 2.43 -13.97 -20.45
CA THR A 725 1.86 -15.15 -21.09
C THR A 725 0.56 -14.87 -21.85
N THR A 726 -0.18 -13.81 -21.49
CA THR A 726 -1.51 -13.49 -22.04
C THR A 726 -1.46 -12.37 -23.07
N VAL A 727 -0.37 -11.59 -23.13
CA VAL A 727 -0.19 -10.43 -24.02
C VAL A 727 -0.47 -10.73 -25.50
N ILE A 728 -0.17 -11.96 -25.95
CA ILE A 728 -0.41 -12.43 -27.32
C ILE A 728 -1.90 -12.51 -27.70
N GLN A 729 -2.80 -12.61 -26.72
CA GLN A 729 -4.25 -12.73 -26.95
C GLN A 729 -4.86 -11.44 -27.48
N VAL A 730 -4.22 -10.28 -27.23
CA VAL A 730 -4.58 -9.01 -27.88
C VAL A 730 -4.57 -9.16 -29.41
N GLY A 731 -3.51 -9.77 -29.95
CA GLY A 731 -3.40 -10.05 -31.38
C GLY A 731 -4.45 -11.04 -31.90
N HIS A 732 -4.83 -12.02 -31.08
CA HIS A 732 -5.92 -12.95 -31.43
C HIS A 732 -7.25 -12.23 -31.54
N VAL A 733 -7.60 -11.37 -30.57
CA VAL A 733 -8.85 -10.58 -30.61
C VAL A 733 -8.91 -9.70 -31.86
N VAL A 734 -7.84 -8.95 -32.15
CA VAL A 734 -7.78 -8.09 -33.34
C VAL A 734 -7.95 -8.91 -34.62
N LYS A 735 -7.28 -10.06 -34.72
CA LYS A 735 -7.41 -10.97 -35.87
C LYS A 735 -8.84 -11.51 -35.98
N THR A 736 -9.43 -11.98 -34.89
CA THR A 736 -10.80 -12.52 -34.86
C THR A 736 -11.83 -11.49 -35.31
N LEU A 737 -11.71 -10.24 -34.89
CA LEU A 737 -12.58 -9.15 -35.34
C LEU A 737 -12.44 -8.90 -36.85
N ARG A 738 -11.20 -8.82 -37.37
CA ARG A 738 -10.93 -8.62 -38.80
C ARG A 738 -11.39 -9.79 -39.67
N ASP A 739 -11.14 -11.02 -39.26
CA ASP A 739 -11.56 -12.23 -39.98
C ASP A 739 -13.10 -12.33 -40.09
N ASN A 740 -13.83 -11.61 -39.22
CA ASN A 740 -15.29 -11.49 -39.24
C ASN A 740 -15.80 -10.18 -39.87
N GLY A 741 -14.94 -9.41 -40.54
CA GLY A 741 -15.30 -8.18 -41.25
C GLY A 741 -15.62 -6.99 -40.34
N ILE A 742 -15.13 -6.97 -39.10
CA ILE A 742 -15.32 -5.87 -38.15
C ILE A 742 -14.06 -5.01 -38.08
N GLU A 743 -14.15 -3.79 -38.59
CA GLU A 743 -13.09 -2.79 -38.55
C GLU A 743 -13.33 -1.77 -37.43
N ILE A 744 -13.21 -2.23 -36.19
CA ILE A 744 -13.31 -1.39 -35.00
C ILE A 744 -11.92 -1.07 -34.44
N PRO A 745 -11.63 0.17 -34.01
CA PRO A 745 -10.40 0.50 -33.32
C PRO A 745 -10.25 -0.29 -32.02
N VAL A 746 -9.09 -0.97 -31.88
CA VAL A 746 -8.73 -1.70 -30.67
C VAL A 746 -7.60 -0.96 -29.95
N ILE A 747 -7.79 -0.62 -28.69
CA ILE A 747 -6.76 -0.04 -27.80
C ILE A 747 -6.32 -1.13 -26.83
N ALA A 748 -5.01 -1.31 -26.65
CA ALA A 748 -4.46 -2.29 -25.74
C ALA A 748 -3.52 -1.67 -24.70
N GLY A 749 -3.59 -2.14 -23.46
CA GLY A 749 -2.77 -1.70 -22.33
C GLY A 749 -2.46 -2.84 -21.35
N GLY A 750 -1.80 -2.51 -20.24
CA GLY A 750 -1.38 -3.46 -19.19
C GLY A 750 0.14 -3.64 -19.11
N ALA A 751 0.63 -4.15 -17.97
CA ALA A 751 2.05 -4.13 -17.60
C ALA A 751 2.98 -4.77 -18.66
N SER A 752 2.52 -5.86 -19.29
CA SER A 752 3.27 -6.59 -20.32
C SER A 752 3.12 -6.02 -21.73
N MET A 753 2.19 -5.08 -21.96
CA MET A 753 1.99 -4.42 -23.27
C MET A 753 3.03 -3.32 -23.51
N ASN A 754 3.26 -3.02 -24.80
CA ASN A 754 4.05 -1.89 -25.28
C ASN A 754 3.65 -1.51 -26.72
N GLY A 755 4.15 -0.36 -27.20
CA GLY A 755 3.82 0.16 -28.53
C GLY A 755 4.29 -0.71 -29.71
N GLU A 756 5.39 -1.46 -29.56
CA GLU A 756 5.89 -2.37 -30.60
C GLU A 756 4.93 -3.57 -30.78
N LEU A 757 4.50 -4.18 -29.67
CA LEU A 757 3.52 -5.26 -29.66
C LEU A 757 2.17 -4.79 -30.22
N ALA A 758 1.67 -3.64 -29.79
CA ALA A 758 0.41 -3.09 -30.29
C ALA A 758 0.44 -2.89 -31.81
N LYS A 759 1.52 -2.29 -32.34
CA LYS A 759 1.72 -2.12 -33.78
C LYS A 759 1.71 -3.46 -34.53
N ARG A 760 2.38 -4.48 -33.97
CA ARG A 760 2.42 -5.83 -34.55
C ARG A 760 1.05 -6.52 -34.53
N PHE A 761 0.27 -6.31 -33.48
CA PHE A 761 -1.09 -6.85 -33.35
C PHE A 761 -2.12 -6.07 -34.15
N GLY A 762 -1.79 -4.86 -34.62
CA GLY A 762 -2.73 -3.99 -35.31
C GLY A 762 -3.72 -3.31 -34.37
N SER A 763 -3.31 -3.07 -33.12
CA SER A 763 -4.02 -2.28 -32.12
C SER A 763 -3.25 -0.98 -31.83
N TYR A 764 -3.92 -0.02 -31.20
CA TYR A 764 -3.28 1.12 -30.56
C TYR A 764 -2.77 0.74 -29.16
N TYR A 765 -1.84 1.53 -28.62
CA TYR A 765 -1.30 1.34 -27.29
C TYR A 765 -1.65 2.53 -26.40
N ALA A 766 -2.12 2.25 -25.19
CA ALA A 766 -2.23 3.22 -24.11
C ALA A 766 -1.45 2.68 -22.91
N LYS A 767 -0.47 3.46 -22.42
CA LYS A 767 0.38 3.08 -21.29
C LYS A 767 -0.34 3.19 -19.94
N ASP A 768 -1.33 4.08 -19.85
CA ASP A 768 -2.09 4.40 -18.64
C ASP A 768 -3.53 4.83 -19.00
N ALA A 769 -4.37 5.04 -17.98
CA ALA A 769 -5.77 5.40 -18.15
C ALA A 769 -5.99 6.76 -18.82
N GLN A 770 -5.06 7.72 -18.65
CA GLN A 770 -5.18 9.05 -19.24
C GLN A 770 -4.85 9.01 -20.74
N GLU A 771 -3.79 8.29 -21.12
CA GLU A 771 -3.47 8.06 -22.53
C GLU A 771 -4.63 7.32 -23.23
N ALA A 772 -5.29 6.39 -22.53
CA ALA A 772 -6.49 5.74 -23.05
C ALA A 772 -7.63 6.74 -23.33
N VAL A 773 -7.94 7.65 -22.40
CA VAL A 773 -8.94 8.72 -22.60
C VAL A 773 -8.58 9.58 -23.81
N LYS A 774 -7.34 10.06 -23.88
CA LYS A 774 -6.86 10.93 -24.97
C LYS A 774 -6.97 10.24 -26.32
N LEU A 775 -6.56 8.97 -26.38
CA LEU A 775 -6.60 8.16 -27.59
C LEU A 775 -8.04 7.87 -28.04
N CYS A 776 -8.94 7.55 -27.10
CA CYS A 776 -10.38 7.39 -27.39
C CYS A 776 -10.97 8.65 -28.01
N LYS A 777 -10.72 9.83 -27.43
CA LYS A 777 -11.19 11.12 -27.99
C LYS A 777 -10.64 11.36 -29.39
N GLN A 778 -9.34 11.11 -29.62
CA GLN A 778 -8.70 11.28 -30.93
C GLN A 778 -9.30 10.35 -32.00
N ILE A 779 -9.53 9.08 -31.67
CA ILE A 779 -10.11 8.10 -32.57
C ILE A 779 -11.52 8.50 -32.99
N LEU A 780 -12.35 8.95 -32.04
CA LEU A 780 -13.74 9.29 -32.30
C LEU A 780 -13.89 10.64 -33.02
N THR A 781 -12.96 11.57 -32.82
CA THR A 781 -12.95 12.86 -33.53
C THR A 781 -12.50 12.72 -34.98
N ASN A 782 -11.67 11.72 -35.29
CA ASN A 782 -11.22 11.43 -36.66
C ASN A 782 -12.21 10.58 -37.48
N ASN A 783 -13.24 10.01 -36.84
CA ASN A 783 -14.27 9.18 -37.46
C ASN A 783 -15.63 9.92 -37.63
N GLN A 784 -15.69 11.19 -37.25
CA GLN A 784 -16.78 12.13 -37.58
C GLN A 784 -16.37 12.97 -38.80
#